data_AF-A0A956CIU3-F1
#
_entry.id   AF-A0A956CIU3-F1
#
_cell.length_a   1.000
_cell.length_b   1.000
_cell.length_c   1.000
_cell.angle_alpha   90.00
_cell.angle_beta   90.00
_cell.angle_gamma   90.00
#
_symmetry.space_group_name_H-M   'P 1'
#
loop_
_entity.id
_entity.type
_entity.pdbx_description
1 polymer ?
#
loop_
_entity_poly.entity_id
_entity_poly.type
_entity_poly.pdbx_seq_one_letter_code
_entity_poly.pdbx_strand_id
1 'polypeptide(L)'
;MQNVELDSEARGQGVPRVEAESADFSALAEERRSARLRLVRARKLAAFALLAVPMVAVVAADALRRGDRLMELHGVYRATYAGAMLESLVLWSLLLVAASRRHGWGRWVAAVLFVVAATFTFGGQQYFFQQYNAYLNVDVSLFASNFMDSVVNQLFADIGNYLRAKTPPFIVAILLIALGRRLIRPRRWVGRAACVAAPLVLVASFFIPTQHRHLQASTPDVLYLQAVGGLIRTQLGFTDQSHQLRPRVRNSLPVAKLTPGKPDRNVVFVLLESVRADATCINPDESCRRTEATNQLFPGRFPFTQMRSMESCTAISLAVLWSGVGPQESRDVLHTWPLLFDYAKAAGFHTAYWTSQNMMFGNARLWVKNLGADRFVSATDLEPTADLDMGAPENYLADYVVKDFQNLPEPFFAVVHLSNVHYPYYVNPKGPQPFQPATTSKAPDKNGSFFNYYQNSVYQQDQHIAKILKHIRESDAGKRTIIVYTSDHGEAFREHGQMGHTFSIFDEEIHVPAWIDAPPGVLNEEEEANLRAKRDAYLFHVDMAPTMLDLMGLWDAPQLAKYKKKMLGHSMLRPELTETALPMTNCAGVWSCAFENWGYMRRNMKLEARAWDTGWKCYDVERDPFETTDLGPAACGDLLDHTLKTFGGLPGRTPK
;
A
#
# COMPACT_ATOMS: atom_id res chain seq x y z
N MET A 1 82.58 47.13 -73.24
CA MET A 1 82.86 46.66 -74.61
C MET A 1 81.54 46.21 -75.22
N GLN A 2 81.11 46.95 -76.27
CA GLN A 2 80.19 46.61 -77.37
C GLN A 2 78.82 45.97 -77.03
N ASN A 3 77.72 46.71 -77.22
CA ASN A 3 76.89 46.79 -78.45
C ASN A 3 76.29 45.43 -78.81
N VAL A 4 74.96 45.29 -78.97
CA VAL A 4 74.22 45.76 -80.16
C VAL A 4 72.73 45.93 -79.84
N GLU A 5 72.19 47.08 -80.27
CA GLU A 5 70.76 47.39 -80.47
C GLU A 5 70.12 46.48 -81.53
N LEU A 6 68.82 46.23 -81.44
CA LEU A 6 67.91 46.61 -82.53
C LEU A 6 66.45 46.60 -82.09
N ASP A 7 65.76 47.57 -82.66
CA ASP A 7 64.48 48.18 -82.35
C ASP A 7 63.29 47.45 -83.01
N SER A 8 62.08 47.60 -82.43
CA SER A 8 60.87 48.10 -83.11
C SER A 8 59.55 47.67 -82.45
N GLU A 9 58.69 48.67 -82.31
CA GLU A 9 57.39 48.73 -81.65
C GLU A 9 56.29 47.87 -82.31
N ALA A 10 55.34 47.37 -81.50
CA ALA A 10 53.90 47.40 -81.83
C ALA A 10 52.99 47.12 -80.62
N ARG A 11 52.36 48.19 -80.11
CA ARG A 11 50.98 48.33 -79.60
C ARG A 11 50.33 47.17 -78.80
N GLY A 12 50.18 47.42 -77.49
CA GLY A 12 48.89 47.52 -76.81
C GLY A 12 48.04 46.25 -76.60
N GLN A 13 48.01 45.76 -75.36
CA GLN A 13 46.78 45.34 -74.65
C GLN A 13 47.11 45.10 -73.17
N GLY A 14 46.39 45.79 -72.29
CA GLY A 14 46.54 45.66 -70.85
C GLY A 14 46.11 44.28 -70.35
N VAL A 15 46.87 43.76 -69.39
CA VAL A 15 46.53 42.55 -68.64
C VAL A 15 45.85 42.98 -67.33
N PRO A 16 44.55 42.70 -67.13
CA PRO A 16 43.98 42.56 -65.80
C PRO A 16 43.47 41.14 -65.64
N ARG A 17 44.29 40.22 -65.10
CA ARG A 17 43.83 38.86 -64.80
C ARG A 17 44.57 38.17 -63.66
N VAL A 18 44.77 38.88 -62.55
CA VAL A 18 45.27 38.26 -61.29
C VAL A 18 44.46 38.68 -60.04
N GLU A 19 43.78 39.84 -60.03
CA GLU A 19 43.04 40.27 -58.84
C GLU A 19 41.64 39.63 -58.69
N ALA A 20 40.94 39.30 -59.79
CA ALA A 20 39.57 38.77 -59.74
C ALA A 20 39.47 37.33 -59.18
N GLU A 21 40.46 36.46 -59.41
CA GLU A 21 40.47 35.11 -58.84
C GLU A 21 40.74 35.14 -57.32
N SER A 22 41.57 36.08 -56.83
CA SER A 22 41.91 36.19 -55.41
C SER A 22 40.72 36.60 -54.53
N ALA A 23 39.83 37.46 -55.05
CA ALA A 23 38.62 37.89 -54.36
C ALA A 23 37.58 36.75 -54.24
N ASP A 24 37.44 35.91 -55.27
CA ASP A 24 36.50 34.80 -55.30
C ASP A 24 36.91 33.65 -54.36
N PHE A 25 38.21 33.35 -54.26
CA PHE A 25 38.74 32.43 -53.25
C PHE A 25 38.53 32.92 -51.81
N SER A 26 38.63 34.24 -51.58
CA SER A 26 38.41 34.83 -50.25
C SER A 26 36.95 34.77 -49.81
N ALA A 27 36.01 35.04 -50.74
CA ALA A 27 34.57 34.95 -50.50
C ALA A 27 34.11 33.51 -50.22
N LEU A 28 34.60 32.53 -51.02
CA LEU A 28 34.35 31.10 -50.78
C LEU A 28 34.96 30.61 -49.45
N ALA A 29 36.11 31.13 -49.05
CA ALA A 29 36.73 30.82 -47.76
C ALA A 29 35.94 31.40 -46.57
N GLU A 30 35.41 32.61 -46.69
CA GLU A 30 34.52 33.23 -45.69
C GLU A 30 33.18 32.50 -45.59
N GLU A 31 32.59 32.09 -46.71
CA GLU A 31 31.34 31.34 -46.73
C GLU A 31 31.52 29.95 -46.07
N ARG A 32 32.61 29.23 -46.40
CA ARG A 32 32.97 27.97 -45.75
C ARG A 32 33.24 28.15 -44.25
N ARG A 33 33.88 29.25 -43.85
CA ARG A 33 34.14 29.59 -42.43
C ARG A 33 32.82 29.90 -41.70
N SER A 34 31.92 30.65 -42.31
CA SER A 34 30.59 30.97 -41.80
C SER A 34 29.72 29.72 -41.64
N ALA A 35 29.66 28.87 -42.67
CA ALA A 35 28.95 27.59 -42.63
C ALA A 35 29.51 26.66 -41.52
N ARG A 36 30.84 26.58 -41.38
CA ARG A 36 31.50 25.82 -40.31
C ARG A 36 31.17 26.38 -38.92
N LEU A 37 31.13 27.70 -38.75
CA LEU A 37 30.75 28.35 -37.50
C LEU A 37 29.28 28.10 -37.14
N ARG A 38 28.37 28.18 -38.12
CA ARG A 38 26.94 27.83 -37.94
C ARG A 38 26.79 26.37 -37.52
N LEU A 39 27.49 25.45 -38.17
CA LEU A 39 27.46 24.02 -37.83
C LEU A 39 28.01 23.74 -36.42
N VAL A 40 29.07 24.43 -36.01
CA VAL A 40 29.61 24.33 -34.64
C VAL A 40 28.63 24.90 -33.62
N ARG A 41 27.96 26.02 -33.90
CA ARG A 41 26.92 26.60 -33.02
C ARG A 41 25.72 25.66 -32.92
N ALA A 42 25.18 25.18 -34.04
CA ALA A 42 24.07 24.23 -34.08
C ALA A 42 24.38 22.96 -33.29
N ARG A 43 25.59 22.41 -33.44
CA ARG A 43 26.04 21.25 -32.68
C ARG A 43 26.17 21.53 -31.18
N LYS A 44 26.64 22.72 -30.78
CA LYS A 44 26.70 23.10 -29.35
C LYS A 44 25.32 23.23 -28.74
N LEU A 45 24.37 23.84 -29.45
CA LEU A 45 22.98 23.93 -29.03
C LEU A 45 22.35 22.53 -28.91
N ALA A 46 22.55 21.66 -29.91
CA ALA A 46 22.07 20.28 -29.86
C ALA A 46 22.69 19.48 -28.71
N ALA A 47 23.99 19.68 -28.43
CA ALA A 47 24.64 19.05 -27.28
C ALA A 47 24.10 19.56 -25.94
N PHE A 48 23.80 20.86 -25.81
CA PHE A 48 23.20 21.44 -24.61
C PHE A 48 21.77 20.94 -24.41
N ALA A 49 20.95 20.93 -25.46
CA ALA A 49 19.60 20.38 -25.42
C ALA A 49 19.60 18.90 -25.01
N LEU A 50 20.53 18.09 -25.55
CA LEU A 50 20.65 16.67 -25.22
C LEU A 50 20.93 16.42 -23.72
N LEU A 51 21.68 17.31 -23.05
CA LEU A 51 21.96 17.18 -21.61
C LEU A 51 20.71 17.40 -20.74
N ALA A 52 19.76 18.21 -21.20
CA ALA A 52 18.52 18.46 -20.49
C ALA A 52 17.44 17.39 -20.72
N VAL A 53 17.58 16.54 -21.76
CA VAL A 53 16.56 15.54 -22.14
C VAL A 53 16.10 14.66 -20.97
N PRO A 54 16.98 14.08 -20.13
CA PRO A 54 16.53 13.23 -19.03
C PRO A 54 15.64 13.97 -18.03
N MET A 55 16.05 15.16 -17.57
CA MET A 55 15.26 15.97 -16.64
C MET A 55 13.92 16.40 -17.25
N VAL A 56 13.93 16.87 -18.50
CA VAL A 56 12.71 17.25 -19.21
C VAL A 56 11.76 16.06 -19.36
N ALA A 57 12.28 14.87 -19.64
CA ALA A 57 11.48 13.65 -19.73
C ALA A 57 10.84 13.28 -18.39
N VAL A 58 11.57 13.38 -17.28
CA VAL A 58 11.01 13.17 -15.93
C VAL A 58 9.88 14.14 -15.65
N VAL A 59 10.10 15.43 -15.85
CA VAL A 59 9.13 16.48 -15.54
C VAL A 59 7.90 16.37 -16.45
N ALA A 60 8.08 16.05 -17.73
CA ALA A 60 6.96 15.83 -18.65
C ALA A 60 6.12 14.61 -18.26
N ALA A 61 6.77 13.49 -17.91
CA ALA A 61 6.06 12.31 -17.41
C ALA A 61 5.32 12.59 -16.11
N ASP A 62 5.90 13.41 -15.24
CA ASP A 62 5.28 13.82 -13.99
C ASP A 62 4.07 14.75 -14.21
N ALA A 63 4.21 15.74 -15.09
CA ALA A 63 3.12 16.64 -15.46
C ALA A 63 1.94 15.90 -16.11
N LEU A 64 2.20 14.88 -16.93
CA LEU A 64 1.15 14.04 -17.52
C LEU A 64 0.37 13.22 -16.48
N ARG A 65 0.98 12.93 -15.32
CA ARG A 65 0.40 12.08 -14.28
C ARG A 65 -0.18 12.85 -13.10
N ARG A 66 0.48 13.95 -12.73
CA ARG A 66 0.21 14.75 -11.53
C ARG A 66 0.03 16.23 -11.85
N GLY A 67 -0.27 16.60 -13.10
CA GLY A 67 -0.34 17.99 -13.55
C GLY A 67 -1.15 18.88 -12.61
N ASP A 68 -2.36 18.44 -12.25
CA ASP A 68 -3.23 19.19 -11.34
C ASP A 68 -2.57 19.41 -9.97
N ARG A 69 -1.96 18.37 -9.38
CA ARG A 69 -1.23 18.47 -8.11
C ARG A 69 0.00 19.38 -8.19
N LEU A 70 0.70 19.38 -9.32
CA LEU A 70 1.88 20.23 -9.50
C LEU A 70 1.51 21.72 -9.54
N MET A 71 0.33 22.05 -10.07
CA MET A 71 -0.18 23.42 -10.12
C MET A 71 -0.58 23.96 -8.74
N GLU A 72 -0.88 23.08 -7.78
CA GLU A 72 -1.24 23.42 -6.40
C GLU A 72 -0.04 23.63 -5.47
N LEU A 73 1.18 23.29 -5.92
CA LEU A 73 2.40 23.50 -5.12
C LEU A 73 2.54 24.99 -4.75
N HIS A 74 2.86 25.28 -3.50
CA HIS A 74 3.01 26.64 -2.99
C HIS A 74 4.19 26.77 -2.02
N GLY A 75 4.69 28.01 -1.88
CA GLY A 75 5.78 28.33 -0.95
C GLY A 75 6.99 27.40 -1.09
N VAL A 76 7.33 26.73 0.01
CA VAL A 76 8.47 25.82 0.09
C VAL A 76 8.38 24.64 -0.88
N TYR A 77 7.18 24.14 -1.18
CA TYR A 77 7.00 22.98 -2.05
C TYR A 77 7.33 23.29 -3.53
N ARG A 78 7.03 24.51 -4.00
CA ARG A 78 7.49 24.96 -5.32
C ARG A 78 9.01 25.07 -5.38
N ALA A 79 9.62 25.60 -4.32
CA ALA A 79 11.08 25.74 -4.24
C ALA A 79 11.78 24.37 -4.21
N THR A 80 11.23 23.40 -3.47
CA THR A 80 11.81 22.04 -3.39
C THR A 80 11.64 21.27 -4.70
N TYR A 81 10.51 21.44 -5.41
CA TYR A 81 10.34 20.85 -6.72
C TYR A 81 11.33 21.43 -7.74
N ALA A 82 11.52 22.75 -7.75
CA ALA A 82 12.54 23.40 -8.56
C ALA A 82 13.97 22.96 -8.20
N GLY A 83 14.24 22.76 -6.91
CA GLY A 83 15.49 22.18 -6.41
C GLY A 83 15.73 20.75 -6.94
N ALA A 84 14.71 19.91 -6.92
CA ALA A 84 14.79 18.55 -7.47
C ALA A 84 14.98 18.54 -8.99
N MET A 85 14.36 19.47 -9.73
CA MET A 85 14.64 19.65 -11.17
C MET A 85 16.11 20.01 -11.42
N LEU A 86 16.70 20.88 -10.59
CA LEU A 86 18.10 21.24 -10.70
C LEU A 86 19.01 20.05 -10.38
N GLU A 87 18.71 19.29 -9.32
CA GLU A 87 19.44 18.08 -8.96
C GLU A 87 19.42 17.06 -10.11
N SER A 88 18.22 16.76 -10.63
CA SER A 88 18.02 15.90 -11.80
C SER A 88 18.86 16.36 -12.99
N LEU A 89 18.78 17.65 -13.34
CA LEU A 89 19.55 18.23 -14.45
C LEU A 89 21.07 18.04 -14.26
N VAL A 90 21.59 18.34 -13.07
CA VAL A 90 23.03 18.24 -12.76
C VAL A 90 23.49 16.79 -12.82
N LEU A 91 22.77 15.88 -12.15
CA LEU A 91 23.11 14.46 -12.09
C LEU A 91 23.17 13.83 -13.49
N TRP A 92 22.08 13.94 -14.24
CA TRP A 92 21.98 13.32 -15.56
C TRP A 92 22.93 13.96 -16.57
N SER A 93 23.13 15.28 -16.51
CA SER A 93 24.11 15.97 -17.37
C SER A 93 25.53 15.51 -17.09
N LEU A 94 25.94 15.41 -15.81
CA LEU A 94 27.29 14.98 -15.45
C LEU A 94 27.55 13.54 -15.87
N LEU A 95 26.62 12.63 -15.61
CA LEU A 95 26.71 11.23 -16.04
C LEU A 95 26.81 11.13 -17.57
N LEU A 96 25.97 11.87 -18.30
CA LEU A 96 25.96 11.83 -19.77
C LEU A 96 27.23 12.46 -20.38
N VAL A 97 27.76 13.55 -19.81
CA VAL A 97 29.04 14.15 -20.21
C VAL A 97 30.19 13.17 -19.98
N ALA A 98 30.22 12.50 -18.82
CA ALA A 98 31.24 11.51 -18.49
C ALA A 98 31.16 10.27 -19.41
N ALA A 99 29.95 9.77 -19.69
CA ALA A 99 29.70 8.64 -20.58
C ALA A 99 30.00 8.95 -22.06
N SER A 100 29.90 10.22 -22.46
CA SER A 100 30.13 10.71 -23.83
C SER A 100 31.61 10.95 -24.17
N ARG A 101 32.52 10.75 -23.21
CA ARG A 101 33.96 10.85 -23.47
C ARG A 101 34.43 9.86 -24.53
N ARG A 102 35.47 10.25 -25.28
CA ARG A 102 36.09 9.40 -26.30
C ARG A 102 37.07 8.35 -25.75
N HIS A 103 37.80 8.69 -24.68
CA HIS A 103 38.90 7.87 -24.16
C HIS A 103 38.89 7.78 -22.63
N GLY A 104 39.50 6.70 -22.12
CA GLY A 104 39.62 6.38 -20.70
C GLY A 104 38.54 5.42 -20.21
N TRP A 105 38.89 4.57 -19.24
CA TRP A 105 37.99 3.55 -18.67
C TRP A 105 36.78 4.15 -17.94
N GLY A 106 36.95 5.32 -17.30
CA GLY A 106 35.86 6.01 -16.58
C GLY A 106 34.64 6.36 -17.42
N ARG A 107 34.75 6.40 -18.76
CA ARG A 107 33.58 6.58 -19.66
C ARG A 107 32.64 5.38 -19.63
N TRP A 108 33.18 4.18 -19.43
CA TRP A 108 32.41 2.95 -19.39
C TRP A 108 31.72 2.80 -18.04
N VAL A 109 32.40 3.14 -16.96
CA VAL A 109 31.78 3.21 -15.63
C VAL A 109 30.63 4.22 -15.62
N ALA A 110 30.85 5.44 -16.12
CA ALA A 110 29.78 6.43 -16.23
C ALA A 110 28.63 5.99 -17.15
N ALA A 111 28.92 5.27 -18.24
CA ALA A 111 27.90 4.73 -19.13
C ALA A 111 27.05 3.66 -18.43
N VAL A 112 27.67 2.74 -17.68
CA VAL A 112 26.97 1.73 -16.89
C VAL A 112 26.12 2.39 -15.82
N LEU A 113 26.69 3.34 -15.06
CA LEU A 113 25.95 4.09 -14.04
C LEU A 113 24.77 4.85 -14.64
N PHE A 114 24.95 5.51 -15.80
CA PHE A 114 23.86 6.23 -16.46
C PHE A 114 22.74 5.29 -16.90
N VAL A 115 23.06 4.15 -17.53
CA VAL A 115 22.05 3.18 -17.98
C VAL A 115 21.34 2.56 -16.78
N VAL A 116 22.09 2.02 -15.81
CA VAL A 116 21.51 1.38 -14.62
C VAL A 116 20.66 2.39 -13.85
N ALA A 117 21.20 3.56 -13.50
CA ALA A 117 20.44 4.57 -12.77
C ALA A 117 19.19 4.97 -13.54
N ALA A 118 19.27 5.27 -14.85
CA ALA A 118 18.10 5.68 -15.63
C ALA A 118 17.05 4.56 -15.74
N THR A 119 17.46 3.31 -15.94
CA THR A 119 16.55 2.16 -15.98
C THR A 119 15.81 1.98 -14.65
N PHE A 120 16.50 2.15 -13.52
CA PHE A 120 15.89 1.95 -12.21
C PHE A 120 15.10 3.16 -11.72
N THR A 121 15.57 4.39 -11.90
CA THR A 121 14.84 5.59 -11.47
C THR A 121 13.60 5.82 -12.33
N PHE A 122 13.74 5.91 -13.66
CA PHE A 122 12.62 6.17 -14.55
C PHE A 122 11.70 4.94 -14.65
N GLY A 123 12.28 3.77 -14.91
CA GLY A 123 11.51 2.54 -15.07
C GLY A 123 10.91 2.04 -13.76
N GLY A 124 11.64 2.21 -12.64
CA GLY A 124 11.11 1.87 -11.31
C GLY A 124 9.97 2.78 -10.90
N GLN A 125 10.08 4.10 -11.10
CA GLN A 125 8.97 5.01 -10.83
C GLN A 125 7.79 4.79 -11.78
N GLN A 126 8.03 4.51 -13.06
CA GLN A 126 6.96 4.16 -13.98
C GLN A 126 6.23 2.90 -13.55
N TYR A 127 6.98 1.84 -13.21
CA TYR A 127 6.39 0.60 -12.70
C TYR A 127 5.57 0.86 -11.43
N PHE A 128 6.18 1.50 -10.45
CA PHE A 128 5.55 1.75 -9.15
C PHE A 128 4.30 2.63 -9.29
N PHE A 129 4.35 3.68 -10.12
CA PHE A 129 3.18 4.52 -10.40
C PHE A 129 2.08 3.77 -11.15
N GLN A 130 2.41 2.88 -12.09
CA GLN A 130 1.41 2.05 -12.77
C GLN A 130 0.71 1.08 -11.82
N GLN A 131 1.43 0.57 -10.82
CA GLN A 131 0.88 -0.34 -9.83
C GLN A 131 0.07 0.38 -8.75
N TYR A 132 0.61 1.47 -8.19
CA TYR A 132 0.10 2.08 -6.96
C TYR A 132 -0.41 3.52 -7.11
N ASN A 133 -0.39 4.08 -8.33
CA ASN A 133 -0.78 5.47 -8.63
C ASN A 133 -0.08 6.53 -7.74
N ALA A 134 1.11 6.20 -7.25
CA ALA A 134 1.98 7.03 -6.41
C ALA A 134 3.43 6.76 -6.79
N TYR A 135 4.35 7.68 -6.48
CA TYR A 135 5.79 7.42 -6.64
C TYR A 135 6.38 6.72 -5.43
N LEU A 136 7.36 5.86 -5.68
CA LEU A 136 8.19 5.25 -4.66
C LEU A 136 8.98 6.35 -3.95
N ASN A 137 8.90 6.38 -2.63
CA ASN A 137 9.62 7.32 -1.78
C ASN A 137 10.29 6.58 -0.59
N VAL A 138 11.04 7.30 0.25
CA VAL A 138 11.72 6.67 1.38
C VAL A 138 10.78 5.97 2.34
N ASP A 139 9.62 6.53 2.67
CA ASP A 139 8.69 5.92 3.61
C ASP A 139 8.19 4.58 3.11
N VAL A 140 7.86 4.46 1.82
CA VAL A 140 7.48 3.19 1.19
C VAL A 140 8.64 2.20 1.20
N SER A 141 9.86 2.64 0.86
CA SER A 141 11.04 1.76 0.86
C SER A 141 11.41 1.25 2.25
N LEU A 142 11.17 2.06 3.29
CA LEU A 142 11.37 1.69 4.69
C LEU A 142 10.21 0.83 5.19
N PHE A 143 8.97 1.08 4.76
CA PHE A 143 7.81 0.21 5.08
C PHE A 143 8.06 -1.20 4.57
N ALA A 144 8.69 -1.27 3.41
CA ALA A 144 9.08 -2.49 2.77
C ALA A 144 10.45 -3.02 3.25
N SER A 145 11.00 -2.63 4.42
CA SER A 145 12.34 -3.09 4.87
C SER A 145 12.48 -4.61 5.11
N ASN A 146 11.37 -5.36 5.12
CA ASN A 146 11.35 -6.82 4.92
C ASN A 146 11.46 -7.21 3.43
N PHE A 147 12.07 -6.33 2.63
CA PHE A 147 11.96 -6.18 1.17
C PHE A 147 12.30 -7.44 0.39
N MET A 148 13.25 -8.24 0.89
CA MET A 148 13.90 -9.20 0.02
C MET A 148 12.98 -10.33 -0.43
N ASP A 149 12.14 -10.85 0.46
CA ASP A 149 11.22 -11.93 0.11
C ASP A 149 10.01 -11.38 -0.67
N SER A 150 9.42 -10.27 -0.22
CA SER A 150 8.26 -9.65 -0.87
C SER A 150 8.58 -9.12 -2.28
N VAL A 151 9.77 -8.55 -2.51
CA VAL A 151 10.15 -8.02 -3.82
C VAL A 151 10.59 -9.09 -4.78
N VAL A 152 11.29 -10.12 -4.31
CA VAL A 152 11.67 -11.22 -5.17
C VAL A 152 10.42 -11.97 -5.62
N ASN A 153 9.48 -12.22 -4.69
CA ASN A 153 8.19 -12.83 -5.01
C ASN A 153 7.35 -11.94 -5.94
N GLN A 154 7.25 -10.65 -5.65
CA GLN A 154 6.54 -9.69 -6.52
C GLN A 154 7.20 -9.54 -7.89
N LEU A 155 8.54 -9.53 -7.95
CA LEU A 155 9.30 -9.45 -9.19
C LEU A 155 9.04 -10.68 -10.05
N PHE A 156 8.99 -11.88 -9.48
CA PHE A 156 8.68 -13.09 -10.24
C PHE A 156 7.20 -13.15 -10.64
N ALA A 157 6.28 -12.75 -9.77
CA ALA A 157 4.86 -12.71 -10.05
C ALA A 157 4.49 -11.71 -11.16
N ASP A 158 5.23 -10.60 -11.28
CA ASP A 158 4.92 -9.50 -12.20
C ASP A 158 6.08 -9.16 -13.15
N ILE A 159 6.95 -10.15 -13.42
CA ILE A 159 8.18 -9.93 -14.20
C ILE A 159 7.92 -9.33 -15.58
N GLY A 160 6.79 -9.69 -16.19
CA GLY A 160 6.37 -9.17 -17.49
C GLY A 160 6.17 -7.65 -17.48
N ASN A 161 5.41 -7.12 -16.52
CA ASN A 161 5.18 -5.67 -16.43
C ASN A 161 6.43 -4.95 -15.93
N TYR A 162 7.20 -5.59 -15.04
CA TYR A 162 8.49 -5.06 -14.61
C TYR A 162 9.46 -4.86 -15.78
N LEU A 163 9.58 -5.85 -16.67
CA LEU A 163 10.39 -5.76 -17.89
C LEU A 163 9.83 -4.71 -18.86
N ARG A 164 8.51 -4.65 -19.06
CA ARG A 164 7.88 -3.62 -19.91
C ARG A 164 8.14 -2.20 -19.42
N ALA A 165 8.10 -1.96 -18.11
CA ALA A 165 8.37 -0.64 -17.54
C ALA A 165 9.85 -0.24 -17.64
N LYS A 166 10.79 -1.20 -17.59
CA LYS A 166 12.24 -0.93 -17.61
C LYS A 166 12.88 -0.93 -18.99
N THR A 167 12.29 -1.63 -19.96
CA THR A 167 12.86 -1.76 -21.31
C THR A 167 12.95 -0.41 -22.05
N PRO A 168 11.91 0.45 -22.08
CA PRO A 168 12.01 1.76 -22.73
C PRO A 168 13.10 2.66 -22.16
N PRO A 169 13.21 2.92 -20.83
CA PRO A 169 14.27 3.77 -20.30
C PRO A 169 15.67 3.16 -20.49
N PHE A 170 15.80 1.83 -20.48
CA PHE A 170 17.06 1.15 -20.83
C PHE A 170 17.50 1.45 -22.27
N ILE A 171 16.60 1.29 -23.26
CA ILE A 171 16.89 1.56 -24.67
C ILE A 171 17.21 3.05 -24.87
N VAL A 172 16.38 3.94 -24.31
CA VAL A 172 16.57 5.39 -24.40
C VAL A 172 17.91 5.80 -23.80
N ALA A 173 18.31 5.27 -22.65
CA ALA A 173 19.59 5.59 -22.02
C ALA A 173 20.79 5.20 -22.91
N ILE A 174 20.73 4.03 -23.57
CA ILE A 174 21.77 3.60 -24.53
C ILE A 174 21.82 4.55 -25.74
N LEU A 175 20.65 4.90 -26.30
CA LEU A 175 20.56 5.83 -27.43
C LEU A 175 21.09 7.23 -27.08
N LEU A 176 20.79 7.73 -25.87
CA LEU A 176 21.31 9.00 -25.38
C LEU A 176 22.83 8.98 -25.25
N ILE A 177 23.44 7.88 -24.78
CA ILE A 177 24.90 7.73 -24.76
C ILE A 177 25.46 7.69 -26.18
N ALA A 178 24.84 6.94 -27.09
CA ALA A 178 25.28 6.85 -28.49
C ALA A 178 25.25 8.22 -29.17
N LEU A 179 24.16 8.97 -28.99
CA LEU A 179 24.00 10.34 -29.50
C LEU A 179 24.94 11.32 -28.79
N GLY A 180 25.13 11.16 -27.48
CA GLY A 180 26.03 11.95 -26.66
C GLY A 180 27.48 11.83 -27.13
N ARG A 181 27.97 10.61 -27.40
CA ARG A 181 29.29 10.36 -27.99
C ARG A 181 29.46 11.00 -29.37
N ARG A 182 28.36 11.18 -30.12
CA ARG A 182 28.35 11.86 -31.43
C ARG A 182 28.30 13.37 -31.31
N LEU A 183 27.57 13.95 -30.36
CA LEU A 183 27.31 15.39 -30.27
C LEU A 183 28.16 16.10 -29.22
N ILE A 184 28.21 15.56 -28.00
CA ILE A 184 28.87 16.14 -26.83
C ILE A 184 30.40 15.94 -26.94
N ARG A 185 31.14 17.04 -27.01
CA ARG A 185 32.61 17.04 -27.05
C ARG A 185 33.15 17.83 -25.86
N PRO A 186 33.22 17.24 -24.65
CA PRO A 186 33.71 17.97 -23.49
C PRO A 186 35.21 18.25 -23.63
N ARG A 187 35.67 19.38 -23.09
CA ARG A 187 37.10 19.64 -22.95
C ARG A 187 37.71 18.53 -22.08
N ARG A 188 38.97 18.17 -22.33
CA ARG A 188 39.63 17.02 -21.67
C ARG A 188 39.52 17.07 -20.14
N TRP A 189 39.72 18.24 -19.54
CA TRP A 189 39.61 18.43 -18.09
C TRP A 189 38.15 18.36 -17.61
N VAL A 190 37.20 18.97 -18.32
CA VAL A 190 35.76 18.90 -17.99
C VAL A 190 35.27 17.46 -17.98
N GLY A 191 35.63 16.68 -18.99
CA GLY A 191 35.28 15.27 -19.00
C GLY A 191 35.96 14.49 -17.86
N ARG A 192 37.17 14.87 -17.41
CA ARG A 192 37.88 14.16 -16.33
C ARG A 192 37.22 14.47 -15.00
N ALA A 193 36.92 15.74 -14.77
CA ALA A 193 36.13 16.20 -13.64
C ALA A 193 34.77 15.50 -13.60
N ALA A 194 34.06 15.41 -14.72
CA ALA A 194 32.76 14.72 -14.78
C ALA A 194 32.84 13.23 -14.41
N CYS A 195 33.90 12.51 -14.78
CA CYS A 195 34.07 11.10 -14.38
C CYS A 195 34.24 10.91 -12.87
N VAL A 196 34.70 11.93 -12.15
CA VAL A 196 34.86 11.90 -10.69
C VAL A 196 33.61 12.46 -10.02
N ALA A 197 33.09 13.59 -10.52
CA ALA A 197 31.93 14.26 -9.98
C ALA A 197 30.63 13.45 -10.17
N ALA A 198 30.43 12.78 -11.30
CA ALA A 198 29.16 12.10 -11.55
C ALA A 198 28.85 10.97 -10.56
N PRO A 199 29.78 10.05 -10.22
CA PRO A 199 29.54 9.08 -9.16
C PRO A 199 29.34 9.73 -7.79
N LEU A 200 30.09 10.79 -7.46
CA LEU A 200 29.94 11.50 -6.19
C LEU A 200 28.58 12.19 -6.06
N VAL A 201 28.09 12.82 -7.13
CA VAL A 201 26.76 13.45 -7.17
C VAL A 201 25.67 12.38 -7.10
N LEU A 202 25.82 11.25 -7.81
CA LEU A 202 24.87 10.13 -7.69
C LEU A 202 24.77 9.62 -6.25
N VAL A 203 25.91 9.44 -5.58
CA VAL A 203 25.93 9.06 -4.17
C VAL A 203 25.33 10.18 -3.31
N ALA A 204 25.66 11.45 -3.56
CA ALA A 204 25.10 12.57 -2.81
C ALA A 204 23.57 12.64 -2.93
N SER A 205 22.99 12.35 -4.10
CA SER A 205 21.55 12.30 -4.33
C SER A 205 20.81 11.28 -3.44
N PHE A 206 21.51 10.28 -2.90
CA PHE A 206 20.93 9.39 -1.89
C PHE A 206 20.69 10.09 -0.55
N PHE A 207 21.42 11.17 -0.26
CA PHE A 207 21.45 11.88 1.02
C PHE A 207 20.84 13.28 0.98
N ILE A 208 20.58 13.84 -0.20
CA ILE A 208 19.90 15.14 -0.33
C ILE A 208 18.47 14.98 0.19
N PRO A 209 18.04 15.76 1.20
CA PRO A 209 16.67 15.71 1.70
C PRO A 209 15.68 16.12 0.62
N THR A 210 14.65 15.30 0.42
CA THR A 210 13.57 15.57 -0.53
C THR A 210 12.26 15.79 0.22
N GLN A 211 11.37 16.61 -0.34
CA GLN A 211 9.98 16.71 0.14
C GLN A 211 9.20 15.52 -0.43
N HIS A 212 9.32 14.39 0.26
CA HIS A 212 8.78 13.10 -0.16
C HIS A 212 7.41 12.78 0.45
N ARG A 213 7.01 13.49 1.51
CA ARG A 213 5.71 13.39 2.16
C ARG A 213 4.72 14.40 1.57
N HIS A 214 3.44 14.21 1.85
CA HIS A 214 2.36 15.16 1.59
C HIS A 214 2.11 15.38 0.08
N LEU A 215 2.79 16.35 -0.54
CA LEU A 215 2.64 16.72 -1.94
C LEU A 215 3.64 16.02 -2.88
N GLN A 216 4.59 15.25 -2.34
CA GLN A 216 5.69 14.64 -3.11
C GLN A 216 6.35 15.69 -4.03
N ALA A 217 6.75 16.81 -3.43
CA ALA A 217 7.24 18.02 -4.10
C ALA A 217 8.72 17.90 -4.50
N SER A 218 9.04 16.79 -5.17
CA SER A 218 10.33 16.48 -5.77
C SER A 218 10.10 15.67 -7.04
N THR A 219 11.04 15.73 -7.98
CA THR A 219 10.90 14.99 -9.25
C THR A 219 10.97 13.48 -8.99
N PRO A 220 10.25 12.66 -9.78
CA PRO A 220 10.17 11.21 -9.58
C PRO A 220 11.53 10.50 -9.45
N ASP A 221 12.51 10.88 -10.27
CA ASP A 221 13.85 10.30 -10.24
C ASP A 221 14.59 10.60 -8.92
N VAL A 222 14.49 11.83 -8.43
CA VAL A 222 15.08 12.26 -7.15
C VAL A 222 14.40 11.57 -5.97
N LEU A 223 13.06 11.41 -6.00
CA LEU A 223 12.33 10.61 -5.01
C LEU A 223 12.83 9.15 -4.98
N TYR A 224 13.08 8.56 -6.15
CA TYR A 224 13.58 7.19 -6.24
C TYR A 224 14.98 7.04 -5.65
N LEU A 225 15.89 7.94 -6.02
CA LEU A 225 17.27 7.92 -5.50
C LEU A 225 17.27 8.08 -3.98
N GLN A 226 16.46 8.99 -3.45
CA GLN A 226 16.34 9.19 -2.01
C GLN A 226 15.70 7.99 -1.30
N ALA A 227 14.74 7.29 -1.94
CA ALA A 227 14.18 6.04 -1.43
C ALA A 227 15.23 4.93 -1.30
N VAL A 228 16.00 4.70 -2.37
CA VAL A 228 17.12 3.73 -2.36
C VAL A 228 18.16 4.12 -1.31
N GLY A 229 18.48 5.42 -1.21
CA GLY A 229 19.40 5.96 -0.21
C GLY A 229 18.93 5.71 1.22
N GLY A 230 17.65 5.93 1.50
CA GLY A 230 17.04 5.65 2.81
C GLY A 230 17.14 4.17 3.19
N LEU A 231 16.79 3.27 2.27
CA LEU A 231 16.91 1.83 2.49
C LEU A 231 18.36 1.42 2.78
N ILE A 232 19.33 1.90 2.01
CA ILE A 232 20.76 1.61 2.23
C ILE A 232 21.20 2.10 3.60
N ARG A 233 20.84 3.33 4.00
CA ARG A 233 21.20 3.87 5.31
C ARG A 233 20.62 3.05 6.46
N THR A 234 19.37 2.59 6.34
CA THR A 234 18.74 1.73 7.34
C THR A 234 19.39 0.36 7.41
N GLN A 235 19.66 -0.29 6.27
CA GLN A 235 20.33 -1.61 6.24
C GLN A 235 21.78 -1.56 6.76
N LEU A 236 22.46 -0.42 6.59
CA LEU A 236 23.81 -0.20 7.14
C LEU A 236 23.82 0.31 8.58
N GLY A 237 22.64 0.51 9.19
CA GLY A 237 22.52 1.02 10.57
C GLY A 237 22.91 2.49 10.75
N PHE A 238 23.04 3.27 9.67
CA PHE A 238 23.38 4.70 9.73
C PHE A 238 22.22 5.59 10.16
N THR A 239 20.98 5.12 9.99
CA THR A 239 19.77 5.83 10.42
C THR A 239 18.72 4.85 10.92
N ASP A 240 18.07 5.17 12.03
CA ASP A 240 16.89 4.45 12.53
C ASP A 240 15.59 5.07 11.97
N GLN A 241 15.63 5.54 10.71
CA GLN A 241 14.54 6.28 10.06
C GLN A 241 13.24 5.46 9.93
N SER A 242 13.26 4.15 10.21
CA SER A 242 12.04 3.42 10.52
C SER A 242 11.54 3.81 11.91
N HIS A 243 11.00 5.02 12.07
CA HIS A 243 10.09 5.37 13.18
C HIS A 243 8.76 4.60 13.08
N GLN A 244 8.77 3.42 12.47
CA GLN A 244 7.59 2.60 12.27
C GLN A 244 7.18 2.04 13.61
N LEU A 245 6.08 2.57 14.13
CA LEU A 245 5.29 1.92 15.14
C LEU A 245 4.90 0.55 14.57
N ARG A 246 5.51 -0.48 15.14
CA ARG A 246 5.11 -1.87 14.97
C ARG A 246 4.55 -2.38 16.30
N PRO A 247 3.71 -3.43 16.26
CA PRO A 247 3.24 -4.11 17.44
C PRO A 247 4.42 -4.47 18.36
N ARG A 248 4.27 -4.16 19.65
CA ARG A 248 5.21 -4.56 20.71
C ARG A 248 4.53 -5.56 21.64
N VAL A 249 5.30 -6.13 22.57
CA VAL A 249 4.74 -6.98 23.62
C VAL A 249 3.69 -6.20 24.41
N ARG A 250 2.52 -6.81 24.56
CA ARG A 250 1.42 -6.28 25.37
C ARG A 250 1.59 -6.58 26.85
N ASN A 251 1.05 -5.70 27.67
CA ASN A 251 0.87 -5.90 29.11
C ASN A 251 -0.55 -5.48 29.49
N SER A 252 -1.50 -6.39 29.32
CA SER A 252 -2.92 -6.13 29.56
C SER A 252 -3.17 -5.71 31.01
N LEU A 253 -4.07 -4.75 31.21
CA LEU A 253 -4.57 -4.37 32.52
C LEU A 253 -5.24 -5.60 33.17
N PRO A 254 -4.97 -5.87 34.45
CA PRO A 254 -5.50 -7.06 35.10
C PRO A 254 -7.03 -6.98 35.20
N VAL A 255 -7.72 -8.03 34.75
CA VAL A 255 -9.18 -8.17 34.87
C VAL A 255 -9.48 -8.95 36.15
N ALA A 256 -10.33 -8.40 37.01
CA ALA A 256 -10.76 -9.09 38.23
C ALA A 256 -11.62 -10.32 37.87
N LYS A 257 -11.63 -11.34 38.72
CA LYS A 257 -12.44 -12.55 38.52
C LYS A 257 -13.90 -12.18 38.21
N LEU A 258 -14.43 -12.79 37.16
CA LEU A 258 -15.80 -12.63 36.68
C LEU A 258 -16.59 -13.91 36.93
N THR A 259 -17.91 -13.78 37.02
CA THR A 259 -18.83 -14.92 37.05
C THR A 259 -19.76 -14.77 35.85
N PRO A 260 -19.69 -15.67 34.85
CA PRO A 260 -20.55 -15.58 33.69
C PRO A 260 -22.02 -15.83 34.07
N GLY A 261 -22.92 -14.98 33.60
CA GLY A 261 -24.35 -15.20 33.73
C GLY A 261 -24.88 -16.30 32.80
N LYS A 262 -24.06 -16.73 31.83
CA LYS A 262 -24.40 -17.74 30.81
C LYS A 262 -23.26 -18.76 30.65
N PRO A 263 -22.92 -19.53 31.69
CA PRO A 263 -21.75 -20.43 31.69
C PRO A 263 -21.87 -21.57 30.68
N ASP A 264 -23.07 -21.87 30.17
CA ASP A 264 -23.31 -23.00 29.27
C ASP A 264 -23.08 -22.68 27.79
N ARG A 265 -22.65 -21.45 27.45
CA ARG A 265 -22.40 -21.03 26.06
C ARG A 265 -20.91 -21.12 25.73
N ASN A 266 -20.61 -21.69 24.55
CA ASN A 266 -19.31 -21.49 23.92
C ASN A 266 -19.40 -20.45 22.82
N VAL A 267 -18.29 -19.80 22.51
CA VAL A 267 -18.20 -18.79 21.46
C VAL A 267 -17.01 -19.09 20.57
N VAL A 268 -17.25 -19.22 19.27
CA VAL A 268 -16.23 -19.33 18.22
C VAL A 268 -16.28 -18.08 17.36
N PHE A 269 -15.18 -17.35 17.31
CA PHE A 269 -15.00 -16.20 16.43
C PHE A 269 -14.20 -16.62 15.19
N VAL A 270 -14.81 -16.57 14.02
CA VAL A 270 -14.15 -16.75 12.73
C VAL A 270 -13.78 -15.37 12.21
N LEU A 271 -12.48 -15.13 12.07
CA LEU A 271 -11.92 -13.90 11.54
C LEU A 271 -11.23 -14.17 10.19
N LEU A 272 -11.69 -13.48 9.16
CA LEU A 272 -11.08 -13.51 7.84
C LEU A 272 -10.09 -12.38 7.68
N GLU A 273 -9.23 -12.54 6.68
CA GLU A 273 -8.18 -11.60 6.32
C GLU A 273 -8.52 -10.98 4.96
N SER A 274 -8.64 -9.65 4.91
CA SER A 274 -8.83 -8.88 3.67
C SER A 274 -10.08 -9.26 2.83
N VAL A 275 -11.13 -9.83 3.44
CA VAL A 275 -12.37 -10.24 2.74
C VAL A 275 -13.42 -9.13 2.69
N ARG A 276 -13.80 -8.72 1.47
CA ARG A 276 -14.86 -7.73 1.23
C ARG A 276 -16.27 -8.29 1.45
N ALA A 277 -17.20 -7.43 1.85
CA ALA A 277 -18.62 -7.76 1.94
C ALA A 277 -19.20 -8.29 0.61
N ASP A 278 -18.91 -7.62 -0.51
CA ASP A 278 -19.40 -7.95 -1.84
C ASP A 278 -18.73 -9.19 -2.47
N ALA A 279 -17.65 -9.70 -1.86
CA ALA A 279 -16.98 -10.94 -2.21
C ALA A 279 -17.57 -12.16 -1.48
N THR A 280 -18.64 -12.00 -0.70
CA THR A 280 -19.24 -13.08 0.09
C THR A 280 -20.76 -13.20 -0.10
N CYS A 281 -21.32 -14.26 0.48
CA CYS A 281 -22.76 -14.49 0.60
C CYS A 281 -23.21 -14.16 2.03
N ILE A 282 -23.30 -12.86 2.38
CA ILE A 282 -23.72 -12.43 3.72
C ILE A 282 -25.12 -12.97 4.02
N ASN A 283 -26.09 -12.66 3.14
CA ASN A 283 -27.44 -13.20 3.23
C ASN A 283 -27.47 -14.67 2.77
N PRO A 284 -28.26 -15.52 3.45
CA PRO A 284 -28.61 -16.83 2.92
C PRO A 284 -29.29 -16.70 1.56
N ASP A 285 -28.60 -17.13 0.51
CA ASP A 285 -29.10 -17.09 -0.87
C ASP A 285 -28.51 -18.25 -1.66
N GLU A 286 -29.33 -19.22 -2.04
CA GLU A 286 -28.89 -20.43 -2.77
C GLU A 286 -28.25 -20.12 -4.14
N SER A 287 -28.51 -18.94 -4.71
CA SER A 287 -27.92 -18.50 -5.97
C SER A 287 -26.50 -17.92 -5.79
N CYS A 288 -26.15 -17.51 -4.58
CA CYS A 288 -24.85 -16.92 -4.30
C CYS A 288 -23.74 -17.98 -4.24
N ARG A 289 -22.77 -17.87 -5.17
CA ARG A 289 -21.66 -18.82 -5.32
C ARG A 289 -20.33 -18.36 -4.71
N ARG A 290 -20.27 -17.18 -4.09
CA ARG A 290 -18.99 -16.59 -3.63
C ARG A 290 -18.40 -17.33 -2.42
N THR A 291 -19.20 -17.49 -1.38
CA THR A 291 -18.88 -18.30 -0.18
C THR A 291 -19.94 -19.39 -0.04
N GLU A 292 -20.04 -20.23 -1.08
CA GLU A 292 -21.11 -21.20 -1.27
C GLU A 292 -21.20 -22.25 -0.15
N ALA A 293 -20.07 -22.73 0.35
CA ALA A 293 -20.03 -23.83 1.30
C ALA A 293 -20.54 -23.41 2.68
N THR A 294 -20.13 -22.25 3.20
CA THR A 294 -20.71 -21.73 4.46
C THR A 294 -22.14 -21.26 4.27
N ASN A 295 -22.47 -20.70 3.10
CA ASN A 295 -23.82 -20.25 2.79
C ASN A 295 -24.85 -21.38 2.86
N GLN A 296 -24.52 -22.56 2.31
CA GLN A 296 -25.36 -23.77 2.38
C GLN A 296 -25.43 -24.36 3.80
N LEU A 297 -24.34 -24.25 4.57
CA LEU A 297 -24.24 -24.86 5.90
C LEU A 297 -25.06 -24.10 6.96
N PHE A 298 -25.23 -22.79 6.80
CA PHE A 298 -25.85 -21.91 7.80
C PHE A 298 -27.02 -21.09 7.26
N PRO A 299 -28.11 -21.70 6.75
CA PRO A 299 -29.24 -20.96 6.20
C PRO A 299 -30.03 -20.16 7.26
N GLY A 300 -29.89 -20.53 8.54
CA GLY A 300 -30.57 -19.90 9.68
C GLY A 300 -29.77 -18.78 10.38
N ARG A 301 -28.57 -18.44 9.89
CA ARG A 301 -27.73 -17.39 10.47
C ARG A 301 -28.44 -16.03 10.48
N PHE A 302 -28.02 -15.15 11.39
CA PHE A 302 -28.40 -13.74 11.44
C PHE A 302 -27.38 -12.92 10.60
N PRO A 303 -27.72 -12.48 9.37
CA PRO A 303 -26.82 -11.72 8.53
C PRO A 303 -26.77 -10.24 8.93
N PHE A 304 -25.61 -9.60 8.78
CA PHE A 304 -25.43 -8.15 8.97
C PHE A 304 -24.87 -7.52 7.70
N THR A 305 -25.71 -6.80 6.96
CA THR A 305 -25.39 -6.31 5.61
C THR A 305 -24.57 -5.02 5.61
N GLN A 306 -24.46 -4.33 6.76
CA GLN A 306 -23.83 -3.01 6.89
C GLN A 306 -22.68 -2.99 7.92
N MET A 307 -21.98 -4.11 8.12
CA MET A 307 -20.81 -4.19 9.00
C MET A 307 -19.59 -3.51 8.39
N ARG A 308 -18.94 -2.60 9.14
CA ARG A 308 -17.73 -1.92 8.69
C ARG A 308 -16.56 -2.06 9.65
N SER A 309 -15.39 -2.33 9.08
CA SER A 309 -14.13 -2.12 9.77
C SER A 309 -13.94 -0.63 10.06
N MET A 310 -13.23 -0.34 11.16
CA MET A 310 -12.87 1.02 11.56
C MET A 310 -11.56 1.51 10.91
N GLU A 311 -10.99 0.66 10.06
CA GLU A 311 -9.61 0.73 9.60
C GLU A 311 -9.46 -0.15 8.35
N SER A 312 -8.26 -0.14 7.75
CA SER A 312 -7.94 -0.97 6.58
C SER A 312 -6.63 -1.76 6.74
N CYS A 313 -6.33 -2.27 7.95
CA CYS A 313 -5.05 -2.91 8.25
C CYS A 313 -5.08 -3.90 9.43
N THR A 314 -5.06 -5.21 9.18
CA THR A 314 -5.07 -6.32 10.14
C THR A 314 -4.62 -5.99 11.57
N ALA A 315 -3.40 -5.47 11.75
CA ALA A 315 -2.84 -5.16 13.08
C ALA A 315 -3.68 -4.15 13.90
N ILE A 316 -4.28 -3.16 13.26
CA ILE A 316 -5.17 -2.19 13.90
C ILE A 316 -6.51 -2.88 14.22
N SER A 317 -7.02 -3.71 13.31
CA SER A 317 -8.33 -4.34 13.40
C SER A 317 -8.35 -5.38 14.51
N LEU A 318 -7.28 -6.16 14.66
CA LEU A 318 -7.11 -7.04 15.80
C LEU A 318 -7.15 -6.26 17.11
N ALA A 319 -6.51 -5.08 17.17
CA ALA A 319 -6.54 -4.25 18.36
C ALA A 319 -7.95 -3.73 18.67
N VAL A 320 -8.72 -3.33 17.65
CA VAL A 320 -10.10 -2.85 17.80
C VAL A 320 -11.05 -4.00 18.16
N LEU A 321 -11.11 -5.06 17.35
CA LEU A 321 -12.00 -6.21 17.51
C LEU A 321 -11.84 -6.89 18.88
N TRP A 322 -10.61 -7.04 19.35
CA TRP A 322 -10.37 -7.77 20.61
C TRP A 322 -10.52 -6.90 21.85
N SER A 323 -10.39 -5.57 21.75
CA SER A 323 -10.48 -4.69 22.93
C SER A 323 -11.78 -3.89 23.01
N GLY A 324 -12.49 -3.72 21.89
CA GLY A 324 -13.62 -2.81 21.72
C GLY A 324 -13.24 -1.33 21.69
N VAL A 325 -11.95 -1.01 21.79
CA VAL A 325 -11.42 0.35 21.82
C VAL A 325 -11.19 0.84 20.40
N GLY A 326 -11.43 2.14 20.14
CA GLY A 326 -11.26 2.73 18.81
C GLY A 326 -9.80 2.85 18.35
N PRO A 327 -9.56 2.92 17.03
CA PRO A 327 -8.22 2.94 16.44
C PRO A 327 -7.41 4.22 16.73
N GLN A 328 -8.09 5.33 17.03
CA GLN A 328 -7.51 6.64 17.35
C GLN A 328 -6.83 6.70 18.72
N GLU A 329 -7.01 5.68 19.56
CA GLU A 329 -6.48 5.67 20.91
C GLU A 329 -4.95 5.55 20.93
N SER A 330 -4.36 6.00 22.04
CA SER A 330 -2.90 6.02 22.16
C SER A 330 -2.29 4.62 22.05
N ARG A 331 -1.02 4.56 21.62
CA ARG A 331 -0.24 3.31 21.61
C ARG A 331 -0.29 2.59 22.95
N ASP A 332 -0.25 3.31 24.07
CA ASP A 332 -0.29 2.71 25.40
C ASP A 332 -1.64 2.03 25.64
N VAL A 333 -2.75 2.74 25.40
CA VAL A 333 -4.10 2.14 25.50
C VAL A 333 -4.22 0.91 24.61
N LEU A 334 -3.83 1.01 23.34
CA LEU A 334 -3.89 -0.09 22.39
C LEU A 334 -2.98 -1.27 22.74
N HIS A 335 -2.05 -1.17 23.70
CA HIS A 335 -1.20 -2.28 24.16
C HIS A 335 -1.48 -2.75 25.59
N THR A 336 -2.27 -1.99 26.37
CA THR A 336 -2.59 -2.31 27.76
C THR A 336 -4.07 -2.58 27.99
N TRP A 337 -4.99 -2.16 27.14
CA TRP A 337 -6.40 -2.45 27.37
C TRP A 337 -6.66 -3.97 27.36
N PRO A 338 -7.48 -4.53 28.26
CA PRO A 338 -7.72 -5.97 28.23
C PRO A 338 -8.45 -6.39 26.96
N LEU A 339 -8.13 -7.58 26.50
CA LEU A 339 -8.67 -8.21 25.30
C LEU A 339 -9.77 -9.22 25.65
N LEU A 340 -10.54 -9.67 24.65
CA LEU A 340 -11.56 -10.73 24.81
C LEU A 340 -11.02 -11.97 25.55
N PHE A 341 -9.78 -12.37 25.28
CA PHE A 341 -9.10 -13.46 25.97
C PHE A 341 -8.87 -13.20 27.47
N ASP A 342 -8.50 -11.97 27.85
CA ASP A 342 -8.31 -11.58 29.25
C ASP A 342 -9.65 -11.67 30.03
N TYR A 343 -10.73 -11.20 29.41
CA TYR A 343 -12.08 -11.29 30.00
C TYR A 343 -12.58 -12.73 30.10
N ALA A 344 -12.40 -13.53 29.04
CA ALA A 344 -12.75 -14.95 29.00
C ALA A 344 -12.03 -15.72 30.12
N LYS A 345 -10.72 -15.53 30.27
CA LYS A 345 -9.94 -16.14 31.36
C LYS A 345 -10.40 -15.71 32.74
N ALA A 346 -10.67 -14.42 32.93
CA ALA A 346 -11.18 -13.93 34.20
C ALA A 346 -12.54 -14.55 34.57
N ALA A 347 -13.33 -14.96 33.58
CA ALA A 347 -14.60 -15.66 33.74
C ALA A 347 -14.49 -17.20 33.83
N GLY A 348 -13.28 -17.76 33.70
CA GLY A 348 -13.05 -19.21 33.74
C GLY A 348 -13.31 -19.95 32.42
N PHE A 349 -13.41 -19.23 31.30
CA PHE A 349 -13.49 -19.85 29.98
C PHE A 349 -12.11 -20.37 29.56
N HIS A 350 -12.10 -21.54 28.92
CA HIS A 350 -10.94 -21.99 28.17
C HIS A 350 -10.80 -21.17 26.89
N THR A 351 -9.56 -20.89 26.51
CA THR A 351 -9.28 -19.99 25.39
C THR A 351 -8.43 -20.63 24.31
N ALA A 352 -8.80 -20.43 23.06
CA ALA A 352 -8.04 -20.91 21.91
C ALA A 352 -7.86 -19.81 20.86
N TYR A 353 -6.66 -19.74 20.29
CA TYR A 353 -6.39 -18.92 19.11
C TYR A 353 -5.63 -19.76 18.09
N TRP A 354 -6.31 -20.09 17.00
CA TRP A 354 -5.73 -20.84 15.90
C TRP A 354 -5.67 -19.97 14.67
N THR A 355 -4.47 -19.83 14.09
CA THR A 355 -4.29 -18.95 12.94
C THR A 355 -3.35 -19.53 11.89
N SER A 356 -3.71 -19.34 10.62
CA SER A 356 -2.84 -19.62 9.49
C SER A 356 -1.90 -18.45 9.17
N GLN A 357 -2.01 -17.31 9.88
CA GLN A 357 -1.13 -16.17 9.67
C GLN A 357 0.29 -16.43 10.20
N ASN A 358 1.28 -15.96 9.44
CA ASN A 358 2.66 -15.97 9.89
C ASN A 358 2.91 -14.80 10.85
N MET A 359 2.98 -15.10 12.14
CA MET A 359 3.13 -14.10 13.20
C MET A 359 4.47 -13.34 13.13
N MET A 360 5.45 -13.78 12.33
CA MET A 360 6.67 -13.00 12.10
C MET A 360 6.39 -11.72 11.31
N PHE A 361 5.35 -11.72 10.46
CA PHE A 361 4.96 -10.55 9.69
C PHE A 361 4.65 -9.37 10.62
N GLY A 362 5.23 -8.22 10.31
CA GLY A 362 4.98 -6.98 11.04
C GLY A 362 5.22 -7.05 12.55
N ASN A 363 6.00 -8.01 13.06
CA ASN A 363 6.16 -8.28 14.50
C ASN A 363 4.86 -8.68 15.25
N ALA A 364 3.84 -9.19 14.56
CA ALA A 364 2.58 -9.61 15.17
C ALA A 364 2.77 -10.58 16.35
N ARG A 365 3.78 -11.47 16.28
CA ARG A 365 4.19 -12.41 17.34
C ARG A 365 4.42 -11.76 18.69
N LEU A 366 4.87 -10.50 18.72
CA LEU A 366 5.13 -9.80 19.98
C LEU A 366 3.80 -9.41 20.63
N TRP A 367 2.86 -8.95 19.82
CA TRP A 367 1.56 -8.46 20.30
C TRP A 367 0.66 -9.60 20.76
N VAL A 368 0.69 -10.74 20.08
CA VAL A 368 -0.04 -11.96 20.51
C VAL A 368 0.71 -12.80 21.54
N LYS A 369 1.97 -12.47 21.89
CA LYS A 369 2.79 -13.27 22.83
C LYS A 369 2.10 -13.52 24.17
N ASN A 370 1.43 -12.48 24.68
CA ASN A 370 0.72 -12.50 25.95
C ASN A 370 -0.80 -12.43 25.73
N LEU A 371 -1.30 -13.01 24.65
CA LEU A 371 -2.73 -12.96 24.33
C LEU A 371 -3.60 -13.60 25.41
N GLY A 372 -3.02 -14.53 26.17
CA GLY A 372 -3.76 -15.28 27.18
C GLY A 372 -4.55 -16.44 26.60
N ALA A 373 -4.27 -16.91 25.39
CA ALA A 373 -4.85 -18.16 24.87
C ALA A 373 -4.24 -19.40 25.57
N ASP A 374 -5.06 -20.38 25.96
CA ASP A 374 -4.60 -21.67 26.52
C ASP A 374 -4.12 -22.63 25.42
N ARG A 375 -4.76 -22.56 24.26
CA ARG A 375 -4.34 -23.22 23.02
C ARG A 375 -3.93 -22.16 22.02
N PHE A 376 -2.73 -22.26 21.47
CA PHE A 376 -2.23 -21.34 20.46
C PHE A 376 -1.51 -22.12 19.36
N VAL A 377 -1.89 -21.89 18.11
CA VAL A 377 -1.16 -22.39 16.92
C VAL A 377 -1.06 -21.27 15.90
N SER A 378 0.10 -21.14 15.28
CA SER A 378 0.37 -20.18 14.21
C SER A 378 0.79 -20.87 12.92
N ALA A 379 0.95 -20.11 11.82
CA ALA A 379 1.37 -20.67 10.54
C ALA A 379 2.62 -21.55 10.63
N THR A 380 3.63 -21.11 11.37
CA THR A 380 4.93 -21.80 11.47
C THR A 380 4.86 -23.09 12.28
N ASP A 381 3.81 -23.28 13.08
CA ASP A 381 3.53 -24.54 13.77
C ASP A 381 2.78 -25.52 12.85
N LEU A 382 1.98 -25.01 11.91
CA LEU A 382 1.23 -25.79 10.93
C LEU A 382 2.12 -26.22 9.74
N GLU A 383 2.95 -25.31 9.26
CA GLU A 383 3.90 -25.49 8.18
C GLU A 383 5.18 -24.69 8.52
N PRO A 384 6.29 -25.35 8.90
CA PRO A 384 7.52 -24.67 9.31
C PRO A 384 8.08 -23.70 8.26
N THR A 385 7.76 -23.91 6.98
CA THR A 385 8.17 -23.06 5.86
C THR A 385 7.08 -22.10 5.37
N ALA A 386 6.06 -21.86 6.20
CA ALA A 386 4.94 -20.97 5.86
C ALA A 386 5.43 -19.61 5.36
N ASP A 387 4.82 -19.16 4.26
CA ASP A 387 5.16 -17.89 3.63
C ASP A 387 4.92 -16.72 4.61
N LEU A 388 5.74 -15.69 4.52
CA LEU A 388 5.64 -14.54 5.43
C LEU A 388 4.37 -13.73 5.22
N ASP A 389 3.94 -13.57 3.96
CA ASP A 389 2.77 -12.76 3.60
C ASP A 389 1.49 -13.60 3.61
N MET A 390 1.49 -14.80 3.00
CA MET A 390 0.28 -15.63 2.86
C MET A 390 0.02 -16.55 4.06
N GLY A 391 1.05 -16.84 4.86
CA GLY A 391 0.96 -17.80 5.95
C GLY A 391 0.95 -19.27 5.50
N ALA A 392 0.36 -20.14 6.32
CA ALA A 392 0.22 -21.56 6.03
C ALA A 392 -1.01 -21.82 5.15
N PRO A 393 -1.01 -22.87 4.29
CA PRO A 393 -2.22 -23.29 3.59
C PRO A 393 -3.37 -23.57 4.58
N GLU A 394 -4.53 -22.97 4.34
CA GLU A 394 -5.67 -23.01 5.28
C GLU A 394 -6.29 -24.40 5.44
N ASN A 395 -6.02 -25.34 4.53
CA ASN A 395 -6.39 -26.74 4.73
C ASN A 395 -5.66 -27.36 5.94
N TYR A 396 -4.41 -26.94 6.22
CA TYR A 396 -3.68 -27.39 7.42
C TYR A 396 -4.25 -26.80 8.70
N LEU A 397 -4.65 -25.52 8.66
CA LEU A 397 -5.39 -24.90 9.77
C LEU A 397 -6.70 -25.65 10.02
N ALA A 398 -7.47 -25.94 8.97
CA ALA A 398 -8.72 -26.67 9.09
C ALA A 398 -8.55 -28.07 9.68
N ASP A 399 -7.55 -28.82 9.23
CA ASP A 399 -7.20 -30.13 9.80
C ASP A 399 -6.82 -30.04 11.28
N TYR A 400 -6.01 -29.04 11.64
CA TYR A 400 -5.61 -28.82 13.02
C TYR A 400 -6.80 -28.48 13.92
N VAL A 401 -7.63 -27.50 13.52
CA VAL A 401 -8.78 -27.05 14.32
C VAL A 401 -9.77 -28.18 14.52
N VAL A 402 -10.08 -28.97 13.49
CA VAL A 402 -10.96 -30.14 13.60
C VAL A 402 -10.45 -31.13 14.65
N LYS A 403 -9.14 -31.36 14.71
CA LYS A 403 -8.52 -32.26 15.69
C LYS A 403 -8.48 -31.67 17.10
N ASP A 404 -8.08 -30.41 17.24
CA ASP A 404 -7.87 -29.77 18.55
C ASP A 404 -9.20 -29.41 19.23
N PHE A 405 -10.22 -28.99 18.46
CA PHE A 405 -11.53 -28.57 18.97
C PHE A 405 -12.20 -29.64 19.84
N GLN A 406 -12.07 -30.92 19.49
CA GLN A 406 -12.64 -32.04 20.27
C GLN A 406 -12.09 -32.13 21.70
N ASN A 407 -10.93 -31.54 21.95
CA ASN A 407 -10.23 -31.58 23.23
C ASN A 407 -10.30 -30.24 23.98
N LEU A 408 -11.11 -29.29 23.49
CA LEU A 408 -11.27 -27.98 24.11
C LEU A 408 -12.31 -28.09 25.24
N PRO A 409 -11.93 -27.90 26.51
CA PRO A 409 -12.88 -28.03 27.61
C PRO A 409 -13.85 -26.85 27.62
N GLU A 410 -15.04 -27.09 28.14
CA GLU A 410 -16.14 -26.12 28.13
C GLU A 410 -16.33 -25.46 29.51
N PRO A 411 -16.75 -24.19 29.56
CA PRO A 411 -17.01 -23.32 28.42
C PRO A 411 -15.74 -22.76 27.78
N PHE A 412 -15.81 -22.41 26.49
CA PHE A 412 -14.68 -21.81 25.78
C PHE A 412 -15.00 -20.60 24.92
N PHE A 413 -13.97 -19.76 24.74
CA PHE A 413 -13.87 -18.72 23.72
C PHE A 413 -12.71 -19.05 22.77
N ALA A 414 -13.02 -19.34 21.52
CA ALA A 414 -12.04 -19.72 20.51
C ALA A 414 -12.05 -18.76 19.34
N VAL A 415 -10.88 -18.46 18.78
CA VAL A 415 -10.73 -17.64 17.56
C VAL A 415 -10.05 -18.47 16.49
N VAL A 416 -10.68 -18.56 15.31
CA VAL A 416 -10.09 -19.12 14.08
C VAL A 416 -9.78 -17.94 13.16
N HIS A 417 -8.50 -17.69 12.86
CA HIS A 417 -8.06 -16.54 12.09
C HIS A 417 -7.29 -16.94 10.84
N LEU A 418 -7.88 -16.67 9.69
CA LEU A 418 -7.44 -17.13 8.38
C LEU A 418 -6.49 -16.11 7.71
N SER A 419 -5.81 -16.48 6.61
CA SER A 419 -4.70 -15.67 6.07
C SER A 419 -4.48 -15.74 4.57
N ASN A 420 -4.96 -16.77 3.88
CA ASN A 420 -4.62 -17.04 2.48
C ASN A 420 -5.21 -16.01 1.51
N VAL A 421 -6.19 -15.22 1.96
CA VAL A 421 -6.75 -14.09 1.21
C VAL A 421 -5.94 -12.79 1.44
N HIS A 422 -4.89 -12.80 2.29
CA HIS A 422 -3.91 -11.71 2.31
C HIS A 422 -3.14 -11.68 0.98
N TYR A 423 -2.92 -10.48 0.44
CA TYR A 423 -2.11 -10.28 -0.75
C TYR A 423 -0.72 -10.93 -0.60
N PRO A 424 -0.20 -11.70 -1.59
CA PRO A 424 -0.62 -11.81 -3.00
C PRO A 424 -1.69 -12.89 -3.31
N TYR A 425 -2.38 -13.39 -2.30
CA TYR A 425 -3.39 -14.45 -2.33
C TYR A 425 -2.83 -15.83 -2.63
N TYR A 426 -3.33 -16.80 -1.90
CA TYR A 426 -3.09 -18.20 -2.18
C TYR A 426 -4.32 -18.82 -2.83
N VAL A 427 -4.12 -19.43 -4.00
CA VAL A 427 -5.11 -20.25 -4.69
C VAL A 427 -4.43 -21.56 -5.07
N ASN A 428 -4.94 -22.67 -4.54
CA ASN A 428 -4.48 -23.99 -4.95
C ASN A 428 -4.92 -24.25 -6.39
N PRO A 429 -4.00 -24.43 -7.36
CA PRO A 429 -4.35 -24.61 -8.76
C PRO A 429 -5.12 -25.91 -9.02
N LYS A 430 -5.05 -26.89 -8.12
CA LYS A 430 -5.82 -28.15 -8.18
C LYS A 430 -7.21 -28.02 -7.55
N GLY A 431 -7.46 -26.95 -6.80
CA GLY A 431 -8.75 -26.67 -6.18
C GLY A 431 -9.74 -26.04 -7.17
N PRO A 432 -11.03 -25.97 -6.79
CA PRO A 432 -12.04 -25.30 -7.59
C PRO A 432 -11.75 -23.80 -7.71
N GLN A 433 -12.00 -23.26 -8.91
CA GLN A 433 -11.76 -21.86 -9.26
C GLN A 433 -12.90 -21.37 -10.17
N PRO A 434 -14.12 -21.17 -9.63
CA PRO A 434 -15.31 -20.87 -10.42
C PRO A 434 -15.26 -19.50 -11.11
N PHE A 435 -14.43 -18.56 -10.63
CA PHE A 435 -14.31 -17.22 -11.18
C PHE A 435 -13.21 -17.19 -12.24
N GLN A 436 -13.60 -17.17 -13.52
CA GLN A 436 -12.68 -17.14 -14.66
C GLN A 436 -13.10 -16.05 -15.67
N PRO A 437 -12.16 -15.47 -16.44
CA PRO A 437 -10.71 -15.73 -16.40
C PRO A 437 -10.05 -15.14 -15.14
N ALA A 438 -9.10 -15.87 -14.56
CA ALA A 438 -8.30 -15.42 -13.40
C ALA A 438 -6.80 -15.29 -13.76
N THR A 439 -6.10 -14.33 -13.13
CA THR A 439 -4.65 -14.15 -13.32
C THR A 439 -3.99 -13.54 -12.09
N THR A 440 -2.72 -13.85 -11.85
CA THR A 440 -1.87 -13.19 -10.85
C THR A 440 -1.32 -11.85 -11.33
N SER A 441 -1.48 -11.51 -12.63
CA SER A 441 -1.01 -10.26 -13.22
C SER A 441 -1.82 -9.06 -12.71
N LYS A 442 -1.12 -8.10 -12.10
CA LYS A 442 -1.68 -6.86 -11.52
C LYS A 442 -1.83 -5.71 -12.53
N ALA A 443 -1.56 -6.00 -13.81
CA ALA A 443 -1.68 -5.03 -14.89
C ALA A 443 -3.08 -4.38 -14.89
N PRO A 444 -3.19 -3.05 -15.08
CA PRO A 444 -4.48 -2.37 -15.08
C PRO A 444 -5.51 -2.97 -16.08
N ASP A 445 -5.05 -3.42 -17.25
CA ASP A 445 -5.90 -4.07 -18.27
C ASP A 445 -6.38 -5.48 -17.89
N LYS A 446 -5.84 -6.03 -16.79
CA LYS A 446 -6.18 -7.36 -16.24
C LYS A 446 -6.92 -7.27 -14.92
N ASN A 447 -7.32 -6.08 -14.47
CA ASN A 447 -7.90 -5.87 -13.15
C ASN A 447 -9.08 -6.81 -12.82
N GLY A 448 -10.03 -6.99 -13.75
CA GLY A 448 -11.14 -7.92 -13.55
C GLY A 448 -10.71 -9.38 -13.39
N SER A 449 -9.68 -9.81 -14.11
CA SER A 449 -9.11 -11.17 -13.96
C SER A 449 -8.28 -11.32 -12.68
N PHE A 450 -7.66 -10.25 -12.21
CA PHE A 450 -6.97 -10.24 -10.91
C PHE A 450 -7.99 -10.29 -9.75
N PHE A 451 -9.10 -9.56 -9.87
CA PHE A 451 -10.23 -9.65 -8.93
C PHE A 451 -10.84 -11.06 -8.90
N ASN A 452 -11.02 -11.71 -10.06
CA ASN A 452 -11.44 -13.11 -10.10
C ASN A 452 -10.46 -14.06 -9.39
N TYR A 453 -9.15 -13.79 -9.44
CA TYR A 453 -8.14 -14.57 -8.71
C TYR A 453 -8.31 -14.43 -7.19
N TYR A 454 -8.54 -13.20 -6.70
CA TYR A 454 -8.94 -12.95 -5.31
C TYR A 454 -10.23 -13.69 -4.93
N GLN A 455 -11.29 -13.60 -5.75
CA GLN A 455 -12.54 -14.30 -5.48
C GLN A 455 -12.38 -15.82 -5.41
N ASN A 456 -11.47 -16.41 -6.21
CA ASN A 456 -11.15 -17.83 -6.11
C ASN A 456 -10.40 -18.18 -4.81
N SER A 457 -9.59 -17.27 -4.27
CA SER A 457 -8.96 -17.43 -2.95
C SER A 457 -10.01 -17.42 -1.85
N VAL A 458 -10.94 -16.45 -1.89
CA VAL A 458 -12.10 -16.39 -0.98
C VAL A 458 -12.96 -17.67 -1.07
N TYR A 459 -13.21 -18.16 -2.29
CA TYR A 459 -13.97 -19.40 -2.49
C TYR A 459 -13.29 -20.62 -1.86
N GLN A 460 -11.97 -20.78 -2.01
CA GLN A 460 -11.24 -21.90 -1.41
C GLN A 460 -11.14 -21.75 0.12
N GLN A 461 -10.93 -20.54 0.62
CA GLN A 461 -10.99 -20.23 2.06
C GLN A 461 -12.35 -20.65 2.66
N ASP A 462 -13.45 -20.31 1.98
CA ASP A 462 -14.80 -20.70 2.40
C ASP A 462 -14.98 -22.21 2.55
N GLN A 463 -14.38 -23.02 1.67
CA GLN A 463 -14.42 -24.49 1.79
C GLN A 463 -13.70 -24.99 3.04
N HIS A 464 -12.57 -24.37 3.40
CA HIS A 464 -11.82 -24.71 4.61
C HIS A 464 -12.57 -24.29 5.88
N ILE A 465 -13.21 -23.12 5.85
CA ILE A 465 -14.09 -22.67 6.94
C ILE A 465 -15.29 -23.60 7.09
N ALA A 466 -15.96 -23.95 6.00
CA ALA A 466 -17.11 -24.86 6.03
C ALA A 466 -16.74 -26.21 6.63
N LYS A 467 -15.54 -26.74 6.33
CA LYS A 467 -15.03 -27.97 6.97
C LYS A 467 -14.91 -27.82 8.50
N ILE A 468 -14.32 -26.73 8.97
CA ILE A 468 -14.17 -26.45 10.40
C ILE A 468 -15.55 -26.33 11.05
N LEU A 469 -16.41 -25.47 10.51
CA LEU A 469 -17.68 -25.12 11.12
C LEU A 469 -18.68 -26.28 11.09
N LYS A 470 -18.65 -27.12 10.03
CA LYS A 470 -19.42 -28.36 9.97
C LYS A 470 -19.01 -29.29 11.11
N HIS A 471 -17.71 -29.50 11.31
CA HIS A 471 -17.22 -30.33 12.40
C HIS A 471 -17.65 -29.81 13.77
N ILE A 472 -17.54 -28.49 13.99
CA ILE A 472 -18.00 -27.85 15.22
C ILE A 472 -19.49 -28.12 15.44
N ARG A 473 -20.33 -27.91 14.43
CA ARG A 473 -21.79 -28.16 14.54
C ARG A 473 -22.15 -29.61 14.83
N GLU A 474 -21.44 -30.56 14.23
CA GLU A 474 -21.68 -31.99 14.39
C GLU A 474 -21.20 -32.55 15.75
N SER A 475 -20.40 -31.79 16.50
CA SER A 475 -19.90 -32.18 17.82
C SER A 475 -20.92 -31.94 18.95
N ASP A 476 -20.72 -32.59 20.10
CA ASP A 476 -21.56 -32.38 21.29
C ASP A 476 -21.41 -30.96 21.90
N ALA A 477 -20.22 -30.37 21.81
CA ALA A 477 -19.99 -28.97 22.17
C ALA A 477 -20.70 -28.01 21.21
N GLY A 478 -20.85 -28.43 19.94
CA GLY A 478 -21.58 -27.70 18.89
C GLY A 478 -22.98 -27.30 19.29
N LYS A 479 -23.70 -28.15 20.02
CA LYS A 479 -25.09 -27.91 20.47
C LYS A 479 -25.27 -26.62 21.29
N ARG A 480 -24.20 -26.09 21.88
CA ARG A 480 -24.19 -24.85 22.68
C ARG A 480 -23.13 -23.82 22.25
N THR A 481 -22.54 -24.03 21.07
CA THR A 481 -21.51 -23.14 20.54
C THR A 481 -22.14 -22.11 19.61
N ILE A 482 -21.93 -20.82 19.85
CA ILE A 482 -22.31 -19.75 18.94
C ILE A 482 -21.13 -19.44 18.02
N ILE A 483 -21.40 -19.21 16.74
CA ILE A 483 -20.41 -18.79 15.75
C ILE A 483 -20.63 -17.31 15.44
N VAL A 484 -19.59 -16.52 15.57
CA VAL A 484 -19.53 -15.14 15.08
C VAL A 484 -18.53 -15.11 13.94
N TYR A 485 -18.89 -14.47 12.83
CA TYR A 485 -18.09 -14.46 11.61
C TYR A 485 -17.90 -13.04 11.12
N THR A 486 -16.67 -12.64 10.81
CA THR A 486 -16.39 -11.36 10.13
C THR A 486 -15.01 -11.34 9.47
N SER A 487 -14.72 -10.32 8.67
CA SER A 487 -13.38 -10.01 8.16
C SER A 487 -12.74 -8.87 8.94
N ASP A 488 -11.42 -8.84 9.06
CA ASP A 488 -10.68 -7.75 9.68
C ASP A 488 -10.76 -6.43 8.88
N HIS A 489 -10.72 -6.50 7.56
CA HIS A 489 -10.98 -5.42 6.61
C HIS A 489 -11.26 -6.01 5.21
N GLY A 490 -11.47 -5.13 4.24
CA GLY A 490 -11.63 -5.45 2.82
C GLY A 490 -10.37 -5.18 2.01
N GLU A 491 -10.53 -5.05 0.70
CA GLU A 491 -9.42 -4.80 -0.23
C GLU A 491 -9.82 -4.06 -1.53
N ALA A 492 -8.97 -3.13 -1.97
CA ALA A 492 -9.20 -2.35 -3.17
C ALA A 492 -8.69 -3.02 -4.46
N PHE A 493 -9.48 -2.88 -5.52
CA PHE A 493 -9.22 -3.33 -6.89
C PHE A 493 -9.40 -2.17 -7.88
N ARG A 494 -8.75 -1.03 -7.59
CA ARG A 494 -8.67 0.18 -8.43
C ARG A 494 -9.98 0.93 -8.64
N GLU A 495 -11.01 0.70 -7.82
CA GLU A 495 -12.25 1.50 -7.82
C GLU A 495 -11.93 2.99 -7.63
N HIS A 496 -11.08 3.33 -6.65
CA HIS A 496 -10.55 4.68 -6.42
C HIS A 496 -9.08 4.87 -6.84
N GLY A 497 -8.57 3.94 -7.65
CA GLY A 497 -7.22 3.92 -8.20
C GLY A 497 -6.14 3.28 -7.32
N GLN A 498 -6.49 2.82 -6.11
CA GLN A 498 -5.62 2.06 -5.22
C GLN A 498 -5.77 0.54 -5.46
N MET A 499 -4.77 -0.26 -5.08
CA MET A 499 -4.83 -1.71 -5.14
C MET A 499 -4.29 -2.28 -3.84
N GLY A 500 -4.97 -3.27 -3.28
CA GLY A 500 -4.67 -3.79 -1.95
C GLY A 500 -5.37 -3.00 -0.86
N HIS A 501 -4.86 -3.08 0.37
CA HIS A 501 -5.39 -2.40 1.54
C HIS A 501 -4.34 -1.47 2.16
N THR A 502 -4.71 -0.73 3.21
CA THR A 502 -3.93 0.35 3.86
C THR A 502 -3.79 1.65 3.07
N PHE A 503 -4.52 1.82 1.95
CA PHE A 503 -4.36 3.01 1.09
C PHE A 503 -5.52 3.99 1.21
N SER A 504 -6.68 3.57 1.71
CA SER A 504 -7.85 4.40 1.90
C SER A 504 -8.75 3.87 3.04
N ILE A 505 -9.90 4.51 3.24
CA ILE A 505 -11.01 4.04 4.07
C ILE A 505 -12.32 4.03 3.26
N PHE A 506 -12.24 3.78 1.95
CA PHE A 506 -13.40 3.51 1.10
C PHE A 506 -14.02 2.15 1.41
N ASP A 507 -15.30 1.96 1.08
CA ASP A 507 -16.05 0.76 1.42
C ASP A 507 -15.45 -0.51 0.78
N GLU A 508 -14.69 -0.43 -0.32
CA GLU A 508 -13.91 -1.59 -0.80
C GLU A 508 -12.86 -2.08 0.21
N GLU A 509 -12.31 -1.21 1.07
CA GLU A 509 -11.34 -1.57 2.10
C GLU A 509 -11.99 -1.76 3.49
N ILE A 510 -13.22 -1.29 3.73
CA ILE A 510 -13.82 -1.32 5.09
C ILE A 510 -15.18 -2.00 5.20
N HIS A 511 -15.94 -2.21 4.12
CA HIS A 511 -17.22 -2.92 4.16
C HIS A 511 -16.95 -4.44 4.14
N VAL A 512 -17.22 -5.09 5.26
CA VAL A 512 -16.81 -6.49 5.52
C VAL A 512 -18.02 -7.41 5.73
N PRO A 513 -17.91 -8.71 5.45
CA PRO A 513 -18.96 -9.65 5.80
C PRO A 513 -19.14 -9.75 7.30
N ALA A 514 -20.38 -9.90 7.77
CA ALA A 514 -20.63 -10.36 9.12
C ALA A 514 -21.94 -11.15 9.28
N TRP A 515 -21.92 -12.16 10.14
CA TRP A 515 -23.10 -12.90 10.56
C TRP A 515 -22.86 -13.62 11.89
N ILE A 516 -23.95 -13.96 12.58
CA ILE A 516 -23.94 -14.81 13.78
C ILE A 516 -24.82 -16.03 13.52
N ASP A 517 -24.34 -17.22 13.90
CA ASP A 517 -25.13 -18.45 13.92
C ASP A 517 -25.18 -19.01 15.34
N ALA A 518 -26.37 -19.41 15.78
CA ALA A 518 -26.58 -20.01 17.09
C ALA A 518 -27.57 -21.18 16.97
N PRO A 519 -27.30 -22.33 17.64
CA PRO A 519 -28.27 -23.41 17.71
C PRO A 519 -29.58 -22.97 18.36
N PRO A 520 -30.73 -23.57 17.98
CA PRO A 520 -32.02 -23.25 18.57
C PRO A 520 -32.01 -23.37 20.10
N GLY A 521 -32.55 -22.37 20.78
CA GLY A 521 -32.65 -22.33 22.25
C GLY A 521 -31.37 -21.92 22.99
N VAL A 522 -30.25 -21.70 22.28
CA VAL A 522 -29.02 -21.16 22.90
C VAL A 522 -29.16 -19.66 23.17
N LEU A 523 -29.74 -18.93 22.22
CA LEU A 523 -30.16 -17.54 22.40
C LEU A 523 -31.60 -17.48 22.91
N ASN A 524 -31.92 -16.48 23.73
CA ASN A 524 -33.29 -16.22 24.13
C ASN A 524 -34.04 -15.40 23.06
N GLU A 525 -35.37 -15.29 23.20
CA GLU A 525 -36.23 -14.61 22.22
C GLU A 525 -35.86 -13.14 21.99
N GLU A 526 -35.44 -12.42 23.03
CA GLU A 526 -35.04 -11.02 22.94
C GLU A 526 -33.72 -10.86 22.18
N GLU A 527 -32.74 -11.70 22.48
CA GLU A 527 -31.45 -11.74 21.77
C GLU A 527 -31.67 -12.03 20.28
N GLU A 528 -32.49 -13.03 19.94
CA GLU A 528 -32.82 -13.32 18.54
C GLU A 528 -33.54 -12.16 17.86
N ALA A 529 -34.52 -11.55 18.52
CA ALA A 529 -35.25 -10.39 17.99
C ALA A 529 -34.30 -9.21 17.70
N ASN A 530 -33.38 -8.94 18.63
CA ASN A 530 -32.38 -7.88 18.48
C ASN A 530 -31.41 -8.15 17.31
N LEU A 531 -30.96 -9.39 17.13
CA LEU A 531 -30.10 -9.76 15.99
C LEU A 531 -30.86 -9.61 14.66
N ARG A 532 -32.11 -10.08 14.58
CA ARG A 532 -32.96 -9.94 13.36
C ARG A 532 -33.21 -8.48 13.02
N ALA A 533 -33.49 -7.64 14.02
CA ALA A 533 -33.76 -6.22 13.83
C ALA A 533 -32.54 -5.43 13.31
N LYS A 534 -31.32 -5.95 13.52
CA LYS A 534 -30.07 -5.30 13.11
C LYS A 534 -29.53 -5.74 11.76
N ARG A 535 -30.28 -6.56 11.01
CA ARG A 535 -29.85 -7.09 9.71
C ARG A 535 -29.26 -6.02 8.79
N ASP A 536 -29.96 -4.90 8.65
CA ASP A 536 -29.58 -3.80 7.75
C ASP A 536 -29.15 -2.55 8.52
N ALA A 537 -28.91 -2.67 9.82
CA ALA A 537 -28.40 -1.56 10.65
C ALA A 537 -26.90 -1.37 10.42
N TYR A 538 -26.44 -0.12 10.42
CA TYR A 538 -25.01 0.20 10.39
C TYR A 538 -24.34 -0.29 11.68
N LEU A 539 -23.43 -1.25 11.52
CA LEU A 539 -22.65 -1.86 12.60
C LEU A 539 -21.17 -1.70 12.31
N PHE A 540 -20.36 -1.70 13.36
CA PHE A 540 -18.93 -1.45 13.26
C PHE A 540 -18.12 -2.45 14.07
N HIS A 541 -16.84 -2.62 13.76
CA HIS A 541 -15.95 -3.52 14.51
C HIS A 541 -15.94 -3.29 16.03
N VAL A 542 -16.20 -2.06 16.48
CA VAL A 542 -16.32 -1.74 17.91
C VAL A 542 -17.52 -2.39 18.60
N ASP A 543 -18.52 -2.86 17.84
CA ASP A 543 -19.70 -3.59 18.34
C ASP A 543 -19.40 -5.08 18.60
N MET A 544 -18.33 -5.62 18.01
CA MET A 544 -17.94 -7.03 18.16
C MET A 544 -17.54 -7.37 19.60
N ALA A 545 -16.67 -6.59 20.22
CA ALA A 545 -16.22 -6.89 21.59
C ALA A 545 -17.36 -6.86 22.63
N PRO A 546 -18.23 -5.84 22.68
CA PRO A 546 -19.44 -5.85 23.49
C PRO A 546 -20.32 -7.08 23.23
N THR A 547 -20.53 -7.44 21.96
CA THR A 547 -21.35 -8.60 21.57
C THR A 547 -20.74 -9.91 22.09
N MET A 548 -19.43 -10.10 21.94
CA MET A 548 -18.72 -11.28 22.44
C MET A 548 -18.79 -11.41 23.96
N LEU A 549 -18.61 -10.29 24.68
CA LEU A 549 -18.75 -10.27 26.14
C LEU A 549 -20.17 -10.60 26.58
N ASP A 550 -21.19 -10.15 25.85
CA ASP A 550 -22.60 -10.45 26.15
C ASP A 550 -23.00 -11.90 25.82
N LEU A 551 -22.43 -12.45 24.73
CA LEU A 551 -22.57 -13.86 24.37
C LEU A 551 -21.98 -14.78 25.46
N MET A 552 -20.83 -14.41 26.03
CA MET A 552 -20.22 -15.09 27.19
C MET A 552 -20.92 -14.80 28.53
N GLY A 553 -21.98 -13.96 28.53
CA GLY A 553 -22.72 -13.60 29.74
C GLY A 553 -21.94 -12.69 30.70
N LEU A 554 -21.00 -11.89 30.18
CA LEU A 554 -20.12 -11.01 30.96
C LEU A 554 -20.52 -9.54 30.89
N TRP A 555 -21.32 -9.12 29.92
CA TRP A 555 -21.60 -7.71 29.64
C TRP A 555 -22.16 -6.92 30.85
N ASP A 556 -22.99 -7.58 31.66
CA ASP A 556 -23.63 -7.00 32.84
C ASP A 556 -22.78 -7.12 34.12
N ALA A 557 -21.60 -7.75 34.05
CA ALA A 557 -20.71 -7.90 35.20
C ALA A 557 -20.21 -6.52 35.68
N PRO A 558 -20.45 -6.12 36.95
CA PRO A 558 -20.08 -4.80 37.45
C PRO A 558 -18.58 -4.48 37.34
N GLN A 559 -17.73 -5.51 37.41
CA GLN A 559 -16.28 -5.42 37.28
C GLN A 559 -15.84 -4.88 35.91
N LEU A 560 -16.69 -5.05 34.87
CA LEU A 560 -16.40 -4.53 33.54
C LEU A 560 -16.67 -3.03 33.38
N ALA A 561 -17.36 -2.39 34.33
CA ALA A 561 -17.79 -0.99 34.20
C ALA A 561 -16.64 -0.03 33.89
N LYS A 562 -15.44 -0.24 34.43
CA LYS A 562 -14.26 0.59 34.12
C LYS A 562 -13.73 0.38 32.70
N TYR A 563 -13.86 -0.81 32.14
CA TYR A 563 -13.38 -1.15 30.80
C TYR A 563 -14.37 -0.73 29.72
N LYS A 564 -15.68 -0.85 30.01
CA LYS A 564 -16.74 -0.41 29.09
C LYS A 564 -16.65 1.09 28.75
N LYS A 565 -16.04 1.91 29.61
CA LYS A 565 -15.86 3.36 29.37
C LYS A 565 -15.07 3.71 28.11
N LYS A 566 -14.24 2.81 27.60
CA LYS A 566 -13.47 3.00 26.35
C LYS A 566 -13.99 2.14 25.19
N MET A 567 -14.98 1.29 25.44
CA MET A 567 -15.65 0.54 24.39
C MET A 567 -16.63 1.47 23.70
N LEU A 568 -16.44 1.70 22.41
CA LEU A 568 -17.25 2.66 21.65
C LEU A 568 -18.57 2.05 21.16
N GLY A 569 -18.59 0.74 20.96
CA GLY A 569 -19.73 0.02 20.40
C GLY A 569 -20.73 -0.51 21.43
N HIS A 570 -21.81 -1.08 20.92
CA HIS A 570 -22.89 -1.72 21.68
C HIS A 570 -23.03 -3.19 21.28
N SER A 571 -23.55 -4.01 22.20
CA SER A 571 -23.81 -5.42 21.92
C SER A 571 -24.96 -5.56 20.93
N MET A 572 -24.77 -6.36 19.88
CA MET A 572 -25.81 -6.65 18.89
C MET A 572 -26.99 -7.44 19.48
N LEU A 573 -26.81 -8.04 20.66
CA LEU A 573 -27.86 -8.74 21.43
C LEU A 573 -28.80 -7.81 22.18
N ARG A 574 -28.52 -6.50 22.21
CA ARG A 574 -29.27 -5.48 22.96
C ARG A 574 -29.93 -4.50 22.00
N PRO A 575 -31.01 -3.78 22.37
CA PRO A 575 -31.73 -2.93 21.42
C PRO A 575 -30.92 -1.73 20.90
N GLU A 576 -29.90 -1.27 21.63
CA GLU A 576 -29.11 -0.10 21.27
C GLU A 576 -28.28 -0.29 19.99
N LEU A 577 -28.09 0.82 19.27
CA LEU A 577 -27.19 0.94 18.13
C LEU A 577 -26.07 1.93 18.45
N THR A 578 -24.93 1.76 17.79
CA THR A 578 -23.82 2.71 17.88
C THR A 578 -24.07 3.89 16.95
N GLU A 579 -24.75 4.89 17.49
CA GLU A 579 -25.20 6.08 16.76
C GLU A 579 -24.22 7.26 16.81
N THR A 580 -23.15 7.12 17.59
CA THR A 580 -22.10 8.14 17.70
C THR A 580 -21.23 8.19 16.46
N ALA A 581 -20.61 9.33 16.19
CA ALA A 581 -19.60 9.44 15.15
C ALA A 581 -18.35 8.64 15.55
N LEU A 582 -17.90 7.74 14.66
CA LEU A 582 -16.78 6.85 14.90
C LEU A 582 -15.57 7.21 14.02
N PRO A 583 -14.34 7.21 14.58
CA PRO A 583 -13.12 7.56 13.87
C PRO A 583 -12.64 6.43 12.96
N MET A 584 -12.47 6.71 11.68
CA MET A 584 -11.94 5.79 10.68
C MET A 584 -10.49 6.11 10.37
N THR A 585 -9.57 5.14 10.36
CA THR A 585 -8.16 5.40 9.98
C THR A 585 -7.36 4.15 9.65
N ASN A 586 -6.37 4.27 8.77
CA ASN A 586 -5.34 3.26 8.54
C ASN A 586 -4.05 3.47 9.38
N CYS A 587 -4.03 4.47 10.26
CA CYS A 587 -2.90 4.84 11.11
C CYS A 587 -3.26 4.69 12.59
N ALA A 588 -2.50 3.92 13.36
CA ALA A 588 -2.75 3.80 14.80
C ALA A 588 -1.45 3.67 15.61
N GLY A 589 -1.57 3.78 16.94
CA GLY A 589 -0.44 3.58 17.84
C GLY A 589 0.21 2.19 17.75
N VAL A 590 -0.53 1.18 17.24
CA VAL A 590 -0.04 -0.20 17.04
C VAL A 590 0.65 -0.40 15.69
N TRP A 591 0.31 0.40 14.68
CA TRP A 591 0.80 0.25 13.32
C TRP A 591 0.98 1.59 12.61
N SER A 592 2.18 1.83 12.08
CA SER A 592 2.44 2.99 11.21
C SER A 592 1.92 2.77 9.81
N CYS A 593 1.13 3.73 9.34
CA CYS A 593 0.67 3.79 7.96
C CYS A 593 1.77 4.30 7.01
N ALA A 594 1.75 3.80 5.77
CA ALA A 594 2.60 4.29 4.68
C ALA A 594 2.07 5.63 4.11
N PHE A 595 0.74 5.77 4.04
CA PHE A 595 0.04 6.98 3.66
C PHE A 595 -0.99 7.28 4.73
N GLU A 596 -1.05 8.52 5.19
CA GLU A 596 -2.02 8.92 6.22
C GLU A 596 -3.41 9.03 5.60
N ASN A 597 -4.39 8.29 6.12
CA ASN A 597 -5.79 8.38 5.72
C ASN A 597 -6.66 8.31 6.97
N TRP A 598 -7.59 9.24 7.11
CA TRP A 598 -8.49 9.27 8.26
C TRP A 598 -9.76 10.06 7.99
N GLY A 599 -10.74 9.82 8.85
CA GLY A 599 -12.06 10.40 8.73
C GLY A 599 -12.96 9.99 9.88
N TYR A 600 -14.25 10.24 9.71
CA TYR A 600 -15.28 9.83 10.64
C TYR A 600 -16.49 9.31 9.87
N MET A 601 -17.18 8.33 10.46
CA MET A 601 -18.43 7.81 9.93
C MET A 601 -19.51 7.81 11.00
N ARG A 602 -20.75 8.11 10.61
CA ARG A 602 -21.95 7.95 11.43
C ARG A 602 -23.08 7.47 10.55
N ARG A 603 -23.59 6.26 10.82
CA ARG A 603 -24.53 5.55 9.94
C ARG A 603 -23.99 5.53 8.50
N ASN A 604 -24.78 5.96 7.54
CA ASN A 604 -24.46 6.06 6.11
C ASN A 604 -23.55 7.24 5.74
N MET A 605 -23.37 8.23 6.61
CA MET A 605 -22.56 9.40 6.28
C MET A 605 -21.10 9.16 6.65
N LYS A 606 -20.20 9.30 5.68
CA LYS A 606 -18.75 9.15 5.85
C LYS A 606 -18.03 10.40 5.36
N LEU A 607 -17.22 10.99 6.25
CA LEU A 607 -16.29 12.06 5.90
C LEU A 607 -14.88 11.48 5.92
N GLU A 608 -14.13 11.61 4.84
CA GLU A 608 -12.75 11.14 4.78
C GLU A 608 -11.83 12.06 3.98
N ALA A 609 -10.54 11.86 4.16
CA ALA A 609 -9.51 12.40 3.30
C ALA A 609 -8.32 11.44 3.28
N ARG A 610 -7.57 11.50 2.18
CA ARG A 610 -6.31 10.78 2.00
C ARG A 610 -5.13 11.75 1.97
N ALA A 611 -3.91 11.23 2.18
CA ALA A 611 -2.68 12.02 2.28
C ALA A 611 -2.42 12.98 1.11
N TRP A 612 -3.02 12.71 -0.06
CA TRP A 612 -2.86 13.51 -1.28
C TRP A 612 -4.08 14.35 -1.64
N ASP A 613 -5.18 14.29 -0.88
CA ASP A 613 -6.35 15.11 -1.14
C ASP A 613 -6.14 16.55 -0.66
N THR A 614 -6.84 17.50 -1.28
CA THR A 614 -6.74 18.93 -0.96
C THR A 614 -7.81 19.46 -0.04
N GLY A 615 -8.84 18.66 0.21
CA GLY A 615 -9.94 18.91 1.11
C GLY A 615 -10.57 17.62 1.59
N TRP A 616 -11.49 17.75 2.54
CA TRP A 616 -12.32 16.66 3.03
C TRP A 616 -13.41 16.33 2.02
N LYS A 617 -13.71 15.04 1.88
CA LYS A 617 -14.79 14.53 1.03
C LYS A 617 -15.86 13.89 1.88
N CYS A 618 -17.11 14.08 1.48
CA CYS A 618 -18.27 13.55 2.17
C CYS A 618 -19.06 12.64 1.25
N TYR A 619 -19.41 11.46 1.75
CA TYR A 619 -20.15 10.44 1.02
C TYR A 619 -21.35 9.97 1.85
N ASP A 620 -22.45 9.69 1.14
CA ASP A 620 -23.59 8.94 1.65
C ASP A 620 -23.50 7.54 1.06
N VAL A 621 -22.90 6.60 1.81
CA VAL A 621 -22.59 5.25 1.29
C VAL A 621 -23.84 4.39 1.04
N GLU A 622 -25.00 4.82 1.52
CA GLU A 622 -26.26 4.16 1.22
C GLU A 622 -26.76 4.51 -0.19
N ARG A 623 -26.61 5.78 -0.57
CA ARG A 623 -27.05 6.31 -1.87
C ARG A 623 -25.97 6.19 -2.95
N ASP A 624 -24.71 6.21 -2.54
CA ASP A 624 -23.53 6.11 -3.39
C ASP A 624 -22.56 5.07 -2.79
N PRO A 625 -22.87 3.76 -2.90
CA PRO A 625 -22.05 2.68 -2.33
C PRO A 625 -20.67 2.56 -2.98
N PHE A 626 -20.43 3.26 -4.08
CA PHE A 626 -19.12 3.32 -4.75
C PHE A 626 -18.40 4.64 -4.49
N GLU A 627 -18.98 5.56 -3.71
CA GLU A 627 -18.33 6.79 -3.23
C GLU A 627 -17.75 7.66 -4.37
N THR A 628 -18.47 7.69 -5.48
CA THR A 628 -18.10 8.41 -6.70
C THR A 628 -18.50 9.88 -6.69
N THR A 629 -19.39 10.28 -5.78
CA THR A 629 -20.00 11.61 -5.70
C THR A 629 -19.68 12.26 -4.36
N ASP A 630 -18.69 13.16 -4.35
CA ASP A 630 -18.39 13.99 -3.18
C ASP A 630 -19.49 15.05 -2.97
N LEU A 631 -20.14 14.98 -1.80
CA LEU A 631 -21.18 15.93 -1.37
C LEU A 631 -20.58 17.20 -0.74
N GLY A 632 -19.27 17.24 -0.51
CA GLY A 632 -18.56 18.29 0.18
C GLY A 632 -18.72 18.21 1.70
N PRO A 633 -17.75 18.72 2.49
CA PRO A 633 -17.69 18.51 3.93
C PRO A 633 -18.91 19.04 4.70
N ALA A 634 -19.55 20.09 4.20
CA ALA A 634 -20.75 20.66 4.81
C ALA A 634 -21.92 19.66 4.87
N ALA A 635 -22.01 18.72 3.91
CA ALA A 635 -23.06 17.70 3.89
C ALA A 635 -22.91 16.68 5.03
N CYS A 636 -21.69 16.49 5.54
CA CYS A 636 -21.38 15.59 6.65
C CYS A 636 -21.50 16.27 8.03
N GLY A 637 -21.89 17.55 8.08
CA GLY A 637 -22.17 18.27 9.32
C GLY A 637 -21.02 18.23 10.34
N ASP A 638 -21.31 17.78 11.55
CA ASP A 638 -20.39 17.72 12.69
C ASP A 638 -19.27 16.66 12.56
N LEU A 639 -19.31 15.77 11.55
CA LEU A 639 -18.22 14.81 11.31
C LEU A 639 -16.88 15.53 11.05
N LEU A 640 -16.92 16.72 10.44
CA LEU A 640 -15.71 17.53 10.24
C LEU A 640 -15.11 17.98 11.58
N ASP A 641 -15.96 18.46 12.49
CA ASP A 641 -15.51 18.91 13.82
C ASP A 641 -14.92 17.76 14.64
N HIS A 642 -15.56 16.58 14.58
CA HIS A 642 -15.02 15.35 15.18
C HIS A 642 -13.66 14.98 14.59
N THR A 643 -13.52 15.06 13.27
CA THR A 643 -12.27 14.71 12.57
C THR A 643 -11.15 15.67 12.93
N LEU A 644 -11.40 16.98 12.92
CA LEU A 644 -10.42 18.00 13.29
C LEU A 644 -10.01 17.90 14.76
N LYS A 645 -10.95 17.58 15.65
CA LYS A 645 -10.64 17.40 17.08
C LYS A 645 -9.73 16.19 17.34
N THR A 646 -9.93 15.10 16.60
CA THR A 646 -9.20 13.84 16.81
C THR A 646 -7.88 13.79 16.07
N PHE A 647 -7.85 14.21 14.81
CA PHE A 647 -6.70 14.08 13.91
C PHE A 647 -6.00 15.43 13.60
N GLY A 648 -6.55 16.55 14.10
CA GLY A 648 -5.99 17.89 13.98
C GLY A 648 -6.23 18.56 12.62
N GLY A 649 -6.09 17.83 11.52
CA GLY A 649 -6.18 18.39 10.17
C GLY A 649 -6.24 17.34 9.08
N LEU A 650 -6.04 17.79 7.84
CA LEU A 650 -5.97 16.89 6.70
C LEU A 650 -4.81 15.90 6.87
N PRO A 651 -5.00 14.64 6.44
CA PRO A 651 -3.92 13.67 6.40
C PRO A 651 -2.75 14.19 5.58
N GLY A 652 -1.53 13.93 6.08
CA GLY A 652 -0.34 14.48 5.46
C GLY A 652 -0.29 16.02 5.49
N ARG A 653 -0.93 16.71 6.43
CA ARG A 653 -0.70 18.16 6.64
C ARG A 653 -0.53 18.54 8.10
N THR A 654 -0.88 17.65 9.01
CA THR A 654 -0.73 17.85 10.44
C THR A 654 0.77 17.77 10.82
N PRO A 655 1.35 18.81 11.46
CA PRO A 655 2.69 18.71 12.02
C PRO A 655 2.74 17.55 13.04
N LYS A 656 3.75 16.70 12.93
CA LYS A 656 4.01 15.60 13.90
C LYS A 656 4.76 16.09 15.12
#